data_AF-A0A653F4T0-F1
#
_entry.id   AF-A0A653F4T0-F1
#
_cell.length_a   1.000
_cell.length_b   1.000
_cell.length_c   1.000
_cell.angle_alpha   90.00
_cell.angle_beta   90.00
_cell.angle_gamma   90.00
#
_symmetry.space_group_name_H-M   'P 1'
#
loop_
_entity.id
_entity.type
_entity.pdbx_description
1 polymer ?
#
loop_
_entity_poly.entity_id
_entity_poly.type
_entity_poly.pdbx_seq_one_letter_code
_entity_poly.pdbx_strand_id
1 'polypeptide(L)'
;MSTLIAVPEILDSAATDLASIASTLNAADVSAAARTTGILAAAEDEVSAAIAVLFSSHAQTYQAVSAQATAFHQQFLQALTAGAAAYAGAEAANASPLAQLLAAVNAPVQALTGRPLIGNGANGAPGTGANGAPGGWLLGDGGAGGSGAPATISTPGGAGGAGGAAGLLGSGGAGGAGGSSAFAGQAAGAGGAGGAGGWLSGNGGVGGAGGAAVSAAGKAGAGGIGGAGGLLGAGGAGGAGGTSVGISGGDGGAGGAGGAGGLLGGLVGAGGGDGGAGGFGLTAGGAGGRGGDAGLFAGPGGAGGAAGGSLKAGTGAIGGDGGSAGFLFGSGGIGGDGGFSAVGDGGAGGRGGNAGLLFSSAGSGGAGGFSGGGIGGAGGAGGVGGLLGCGGIGGAGGYGSTTGGHGGDGGTAGRLIGIGGAGGAGGEGGTTGGDGGAGGNAVLVGNGGNGGNGGTGPTLGGNGAGGTAGLLLGANGTNGPNPATPLPPVRQAVLNAINAPAEALTGRPLIGNGVNGAPGTGANGAPGGWLLGDGGSGGSGAADIGQDGGTGGAGGLLGSGGAGGAGGSSSTGNGGAGGTGGAGGWFSGNAGVGGAGGPATGFGPTKIGGAGGSGGVGGLLGAGGAGGAGGFSLGGVGGAGGTGGASGSLAGLVGAGGGNGGNGAFGHATGGAGGAGGNAGLVGGPGGAGGTGGVGVVNGGHGGDAGNAGLLFGSGGLGGTGGVGVGGKGGAAGHGGDAGLLFSSAGPGGTGGFGGSTGGAGGSGGNAGQLGCGGIGGAGGFGTITGGTGGTGGTAGRLVGVGGAGGAGGDSTTTGGDGGDGGNAVLIGNGGNGGNAGTGPTTGAGGTGGTGGNLLGVNGFDGLT
;
A
#
# COMPACT_ATOMS: atom_id res chain seq x y z
N MET A 1 37.41 5.20 26.66
CA MET A 1 37.42 3.86 26.04
C MET A 1 36.88 4.02 24.63
N SER A 2 37.66 3.67 23.61
CA SER A 2 37.18 3.66 22.22
C SER A 2 36.26 2.46 22.03
N THR A 3 35.01 2.69 21.62
CA THR A 3 34.09 1.63 21.21
C THR A 3 34.59 1.02 19.91
N LEU A 4 34.91 -0.28 19.93
CA LEU A 4 35.22 -1.06 18.74
C LEU A 4 33.90 -1.68 18.25
N ILE A 5 33.50 -1.38 17.01
CA ILE A 5 32.36 -2.03 16.35
C ILE A 5 32.95 -2.97 15.29
N ALA A 6 32.73 -4.27 15.44
CA ALA A 6 33.02 -5.27 14.43
C ALA A 6 31.69 -5.80 13.90
N VAL A 7 31.59 -6.04 12.59
CA VAL A 7 30.41 -6.63 11.94
C VAL A 7 30.86 -7.97 11.37
N PRO A 8 30.70 -9.08 12.10
CA PRO A 8 31.20 -10.40 11.69
C PRO A 8 30.71 -10.81 10.29
N GLU A 9 29.49 -10.43 9.92
CA GLU A 9 28.86 -10.75 8.63
C GLU A 9 29.59 -10.07 7.46
N ILE A 10 30.05 -8.82 7.64
CA ILE A 10 30.82 -8.09 6.61
C ILE A 10 32.20 -8.73 6.44
N LEU A 11 32.80 -9.21 7.53
CA LEU A 11 34.12 -9.87 7.49
C LEU A 11 34.04 -11.23 6.79
N ASP A 12 32.95 -11.98 6.96
CA ASP A 12 32.74 -13.29 6.33
C ASP A 12 32.43 -13.16 4.83
N SER A 13 31.62 -12.15 4.44
CA SER A 13 31.42 -11.78 3.03
C SER A 13 32.75 -11.40 2.36
N ALA A 14 33.56 -10.56 3.01
CA ALA A 14 34.85 -10.15 2.48
C ALA A 14 35.83 -11.34 2.33
N ALA A 15 35.83 -12.28 3.26
CA ALA A 15 36.63 -13.52 3.16
C ALA A 15 36.21 -14.37 1.96
N THR A 16 34.91 -14.46 1.68
CA THR A 16 34.37 -15.20 0.52
C THR A 16 34.77 -14.56 -0.81
N ASP A 17 34.70 -13.23 -0.91
CA ASP A 17 35.15 -12.48 -2.08
C ASP A 17 36.66 -12.65 -2.33
N LEU A 18 37.47 -12.53 -1.27
CA LEU A 18 38.91 -12.75 -1.31
C LEU A 18 39.27 -14.19 -1.76
N ALA A 19 38.53 -15.20 -1.32
CA ALA A 19 38.72 -16.59 -1.76
C ALA A 19 38.44 -16.76 -3.26
N SER A 20 37.40 -16.08 -3.77
CA SER A 20 37.02 -16.10 -5.19
C SER A 20 38.05 -15.40 -6.08
N ILE A 21 38.61 -14.28 -5.62
CA ILE A 21 39.72 -13.58 -6.30
C ILE A 21 40.95 -14.49 -6.38
N ALA A 22 41.33 -15.16 -5.27
CA ALA A 22 42.48 -16.06 -5.27
C ALA A 22 42.30 -17.27 -6.19
N SER A 23 41.10 -17.84 -6.25
CA SER A 23 40.78 -18.91 -7.20
C SER A 23 40.97 -18.46 -8.65
N THR A 24 40.49 -17.26 -8.98
CA THR A 24 40.59 -16.68 -10.32
C THR A 24 42.05 -16.39 -10.71
N LEU A 25 42.83 -15.79 -9.81
CA LEU A 25 44.25 -15.50 -10.04
C LEU A 25 45.08 -16.77 -10.21
N ASN A 26 44.85 -17.78 -9.36
CA ASN A 26 45.56 -19.06 -9.44
C ASN A 26 45.23 -19.80 -10.76
N ALA A 27 43.96 -19.78 -11.20
CA ALA A 27 43.58 -20.35 -12.50
C ALA A 27 44.27 -19.64 -13.67
N ALA A 28 44.36 -18.30 -13.62
CA ALA A 28 45.05 -17.50 -14.63
C ALA A 28 46.56 -17.81 -14.67
N ASP A 29 47.23 -17.81 -13.51
CA ASP A 29 48.66 -18.09 -13.38
C ASP A 29 49.03 -19.50 -13.87
N VAL A 30 48.21 -20.51 -13.55
CA VAL A 30 48.39 -21.89 -14.05
C VAL A 30 48.19 -21.97 -15.57
N SER A 31 47.20 -21.28 -16.12
CA SER A 31 46.93 -21.29 -17.56
C SER A 31 48.04 -20.63 -18.39
N ALA A 32 48.70 -19.61 -17.83
CA ALA A 32 49.77 -18.86 -18.49
C ALA A 32 51.14 -19.53 -18.37
N ALA A 33 51.36 -20.38 -17.36
CA ALA A 33 52.65 -20.97 -17.03
C ALA A 33 53.32 -21.65 -18.25
N ALA A 34 52.66 -22.63 -18.87
CA ALA A 34 53.25 -23.41 -19.96
C ALA A 34 53.63 -22.57 -21.18
N ARG A 35 52.84 -21.53 -21.51
CA ARG A 35 53.07 -20.67 -22.68
C ARG A 35 54.11 -19.58 -22.44
N THR A 36 54.37 -19.22 -21.18
CA THR A 36 55.31 -18.15 -20.81
C THR A 36 56.69 -18.69 -20.42
N THR A 37 56.77 -19.92 -19.88
CA THR A 37 58.05 -20.56 -19.52
C THR A 37 58.66 -21.40 -20.65
N GLY A 38 57.92 -21.64 -21.72
CA GLY A 38 58.32 -22.48 -22.87
C GLY A 38 58.52 -21.71 -24.17
N ILE A 39 58.96 -20.45 -24.11
CA ILE A 39 59.14 -19.63 -25.31
C ILE A 39 60.31 -20.18 -26.13
N LEU A 40 60.04 -20.43 -27.41
CA LEU A 40 61.04 -20.92 -28.37
C LEU A 40 61.72 -19.73 -29.07
N ALA A 41 62.97 -19.92 -29.50
CA ALA A 41 63.67 -18.94 -30.31
C ALA A 41 62.94 -18.74 -31.65
N ALA A 42 62.79 -17.49 -32.09
CA ALA A 42 62.08 -17.15 -33.33
C ALA A 42 62.84 -17.57 -34.60
N ALA A 43 64.17 -17.66 -34.51
CA ALA A 43 65.09 -18.16 -35.53
C ALA A 43 66.31 -18.81 -34.85
N GLU A 44 67.17 -19.47 -35.63
CA GLU A 44 68.35 -20.20 -35.14
C GLU A 44 69.52 -19.29 -34.70
N ASP A 45 69.33 -17.97 -34.69
CA ASP A 45 70.35 -17.01 -34.28
C ASP A 45 70.45 -16.85 -32.75
N GLU A 46 71.63 -16.46 -32.29
CA GLU A 46 71.94 -16.33 -30.86
C GLU A 46 71.13 -15.22 -30.16
N VAL A 47 70.66 -14.20 -30.89
CA VAL A 47 69.84 -13.12 -30.32
C VAL A 47 68.43 -13.66 -30.02
N SER A 48 67.84 -14.40 -30.94
CA SER A 48 66.56 -15.08 -30.74
C SER A 48 66.61 -16.09 -29.58
N ALA A 49 67.71 -16.84 -29.45
CA ALA A 49 67.92 -17.78 -28.34
C ALA A 49 68.06 -17.06 -26.98
N ALA A 50 68.84 -15.97 -26.93
CA ALA A 50 69.01 -15.19 -25.70
C ALA A 50 67.72 -14.51 -25.23
N ILE A 51 66.90 -14.00 -26.16
CA ILE A 51 65.60 -13.40 -25.88
C ILE A 51 64.63 -14.46 -25.31
N ALA A 52 64.57 -15.65 -25.91
CA ALA A 52 63.74 -16.75 -25.43
C ALA A 52 64.11 -17.18 -23.99
N VAL A 53 65.41 -17.24 -23.68
CA VAL A 53 65.91 -17.54 -22.32
C VAL A 53 65.54 -16.43 -21.33
N LEU A 54 65.70 -15.15 -21.71
CA LEU A 54 65.34 -14.02 -20.84
C LEU A 54 63.86 -14.06 -20.44
N PHE A 55 62.95 -14.21 -21.42
CA PHE A 55 61.52 -14.24 -21.14
C PHE A 55 61.11 -15.50 -20.35
N SER A 56 61.70 -16.66 -20.66
CA SER A 56 61.40 -17.91 -19.93
C SER A 56 61.89 -17.84 -18.48
N SER A 57 63.06 -17.24 -18.23
CA SER A 57 63.61 -17.00 -16.88
C SER A 57 62.78 -15.98 -16.08
N HIS A 58 62.32 -14.90 -16.74
CA HIS A 58 61.43 -13.93 -16.12
C HIS A 58 60.09 -14.57 -15.73
N ALA A 59 59.52 -15.41 -16.60
CA ALA A 59 58.30 -16.15 -16.31
C ALA A 59 58.47 -17.12 -15.13
N GLN A 60 59.60 -17.82 -15.02
CA GLN A 60 59.90 -18.67 -13.87
C GLN A 60 60.01 -17.89 -12.55
N THR A 61 60.60 -16.69 -12.59
CA THR A 61 60.67 -15.79 -11.43
C THR A 61 59.29 -15.28 -11.04
N TYR A 62 58.46 -14.91 -12.01
CA TYR A 62 57.06 -14.53 -11.79
C TYR A 62 56.28 -15.66 -11.11
N GLN A 63 56.41 -16.91 -11.59
CA GLN A 63 55.75 -18.07 -10.98
C GLN A 63 56.18 -18.29 -9.52
N ALA A 64 57.46 -18.07 -9.19
CA ALA A 64 57.95 -18.17 -7.82
C ALA A 64 57.36 -17.07 -6.90
N VAL A 65 57.17 -15.85 -7.40
CA VAL A 65 56.55 -14.75 -6.67
C VAL A 65 55.03 -14.96 -6.50
N SER A 66 54.34 -15.43 -7.54
CA SER A 66 52.91 -15.80 -7.47
C SER A 66 52.64 -16.88 -6.43
N ALA A 67 53.53 -17.86 -6.28
CA ALA A 67 53.44 -18.87 -5.23
C ALA A 67 53.56 -18.27 -3.82
N GLN A 68 54.45 -17.29 -3.61
CA GLN A 68 54.58 -16.58 -2.34
C GLN A 68 53.35 -15.70 -2.05
N ALA A 69 52.82 -15.00 -3.05
CA ALA A 69 51.60 -14.21 -2.93
C ALA A 69 50.38 -15.07 -2.57
N THR A 70 50.28 -16.27 -3.15
CA THR A 70 49.23 -17.26 -2.83
C THR A 70 49.31 -17.69 -1.37
N ALA A 71 50.51 -17.97 -0.85
CA ALA A 71 50.70 -18.35 0.55
C ALA A 71 50.33 -17.21 1.52
N PHE A 72 50.69 -15.96 1.20
CA PHE A 72 50.27 -14.79 1.97
C PHE A 72 48.75 -14.62 1.99
N HIS A 73 48.10 -14.73 0.82
CA HIS A 73 46.65 -14.61 0.70
C HIS A 73 45.90 -15.66 1.53
N GLN A 74 46.40 -16.90 1.55
CA GLN A 74 45.86 -17.97 2.39
C GLN A 74 45.97 -17.64 3.88
N GLN A 75 47.11 -17.12 4.33
CA GLN A 75 47.29 -16.71 5.72
C GLN A 75 46.38 -15.54 6.11
N PHE A 76 46.19 -14.58 5.20
CA PHE A 76 45.29 -13.44 5.41
C PHE A 76 43.83 -13.88 5.54
N LEU A 77 43.35 -14.75 4.64
CA LEU A 77 42.02 -15.34 4.72
C LEU A 77 41.81 -16.09 6.04
N GLN A 78 42.79 -16.93 6.42
CA GLN A 78 42.70 -17.72 7.65
C GLN A 78 42.61 -16.83 8.90
N ALA A 79 43.36 -15.73 8.94
CA ALA A 79 43.28 -14.76 10.03
C ALA A 79 41.95 -13.99 10.06
N LEU A 80 41.42 -13.60 8.88
CA LEU A 80 40.15 -12.88 8.76
C LEU A 80 38.97 -13.73 9.23
N THR A 81 38.88 -14.99 8.79
CA THR A 81 37.85 -15.94 9.21
C THR A 81 37.95 -16.26 10.70
N ALA A 82 39.18 -16.46 11.23
CA ALA A 82 39.38 -16.68 12.66
C ALA A 82 38.97 -15.47 13.51
N GLY A 83 39.21 -14.24 13.01
CA GLY A 83 38.77 -13.01 13.65
C GLY A 83 37.24 -12.91 13.70
N ALA A 84 36.56 -13.16 12.58
CA ALA A 84 35.09 -13.17 12.51
C ALA A 84 34.47 -14.18 13.49
N ALA A 85 35.00 -15.40 13.54
CA ALA A 85 34.56 -16.45 14.45
C ALA A 85 34.81 -16.10 15.94
N ALA A 86 35.91 -15.40 16.25
CA ALA A 86 36.19 -14.96 17.62
C ALA A 86 35.22 -13.88 18.11
N TYR A 87 34.85 -12.92 17.24
CA TYR A 87 33.83 -11.92 17.57
C TYR A 87 32.44 -12.55 17.72
N ALA A 88 32.03 -13.43 16.80
CA ALA A 88 30.78 -14.17 16.91
C ALA A 88 30.73 -15.08 18.16
N GLY A 89 31.85 -15.72 18.51
CA GLY A 89 31.97 -16.55 19.71
C GLY A 89 31.86 -15.74 21.02
N ALA A 90 32.40 -14.51 21.03
CA ALA A 90 32.25 -13.60 22.17
C ALA A 90 30.80 -13.13 22.35
N GLU A 91 30.07 -12.89 21.27
CA GLU A 91 28.64 -12.58 21.31
C GLU A 91 27.82 -13.77 21.85
N ALA A 92 28.10 -14.99 21.37
CA ALA A 92 27.43 -16.21 21.84
C ALA A 92 27.70 -16.49 23.33
N ALA A 93 28.92 -16.27 23.82
CA ALA A 93 29.27 -16.46 25.23
C ALA A 93 28.52 -15.49 26.16
N ASN A 94 28.27 -14.25 25.70
CA ASN A 94 27.53 -13.25 26.45
C ASN A 94 26.00 -13.46 26.42
N ALA A 95 25.46 -14.22 25.46
CA ALA A 95 24.02 -14.50 25.37
C ALA A 95 23.51 -15.54 26.39
N SER A 96 24.35 -16.50 26.80
CA SER A 96 23.96 -17.63 27.67
C SER A 96 23.46 -17.22 29.08
N PRO A 97 24.13 -16.32 29.82
CA PRO A 97 23.65 -15.86 31.12
C PRO A 97 22.32 -15.09 31.04
N LEU A 98 22.11 -14.32 29.97
CA LEU A 98 20.89 -13.54 29.77
C LEU A 98 19.68 -14.46 29.50
N ALA A 99 19.88 -15.50 28.67
CA ALA A 99 18.86 -16.51 28.39
C ALA A 99 18.40 -17.26 29.65
N GLN A 100 19.33 -17.59 30.56
CA GLN A 100 18.99 -18.25 31.84
C GLN A 100 18.16 -17.34 32.76
N LEU A 101 18.48 -16.04 32.80
CA LEU A 101 17.70 -15.07 33.56
C LEU A 101 16.28 -14.92 33.01
N LEU A 102 16.10 -14.83 31.69
CA LEU A 102 14.76 -14.76 31.09
C LEU A 102 13.94 -16.04 31.35
N ALA A 103 14.56 -17.21 31.29
CA ALA A 103 13.90 -18.46 31.65
C ALA A 103 13.42 -18.44 33.12
N ALA A 104 14.25 -17.94 34.04
CA ALA A 104 13.89 -17.80 35.45
C ALA A 104 12.76 -16.77 35.67
N VAL A 105 12.72 -15.68 34.89
CA VAL A 105 11.63 -14.68 34.92
C VAL A 105 10.32 -15.26 34.38
N ASN A 106 10.37 -16.06 33.31
CA ASN A 106 9.18 -16.65 32.70
C ASN A 106 8.62 -17.83 33.48
N ALA A 107 9.47 -18.65 34.12
CA ALA A 107 9.06 -19.92 34.73
C ALA A 107 7.88 -19.81 35.73
N PRO A 108 7.83 -18.82 36.65
CA PRO A 108 6.70 -18.69 37.57
C PRO A 108 5.37 -18.39 36.86
N VAL A 109 5.40 -17.49 35.88
CA VAL A 109 4.19 -17.07 35.14
C VAL A 109 3.74 -18.19 34.20
N GLN A 110 4.67 -18.83 33.50
CA GLN A 110 4.38 -19.95 32.61
C GLN A 110 3.82 -21.15 33.38
N ALA A 111 4.32 -21.46 34.57
CA ALA A 111 3.78 -22.52 35.42
C ALA A 111 2.36 -22.20 35.93
N LEU A 112 2.07 -20.92 36.21
CA LEU A 112 0.77 -20.49 36.76
C LEU A 112 -0.31 -20.32 35.68
N THR A 113 0.05 -19.80 34.51
CA THR A 113 -0.92 -19.40 33.48
C THR A 113 -0.78 -20.15 32.16
N GLY A 114 0.24 -21.02 32.00
CA GLY A 114 0.55 -21.69 30.73
C GLY A 114 1.07 -20.76 29.64
N ARG A 115 1.39 -19.50 29.97
CA ARG A 115 1.77 -18.44 29.01
C ARG A 115 2.95 -17.66 29.59
N PRO A 116 4.02 -17.41 28.81
CA PRO A 116 5.19 -16.70 29.32
C PRO A 116 4.86 -15.24 29.64
N LEU A 117 5.70 -14.61 30.45
CA LEU A 117 5.63 -13.16 30.68
C LEU A 117 6.22 -12.40 29.50
N ILE A 118 7.37 -12.85 29.00
CA ILE A 118 8.12 -12.28 27.88
C ILE A 118 8.33 -13.37 26.84
N GLY A 119 7.89 -13.14 25.61
CA GLY A 119 8.13 -14.04 24.47
C GLY A 119 7.03 -13.91 23.43
N ASN A 120 7.31 -14.21 22.18
CA ASN A 120 6.27 -14.18 21.14
C ASN A 120 5.36 -15.41 21.24
N GLY A 121 4.21 -15.35 20.58
CA GLY A 121 3.37 -16.52 20.35
C GLY A 121 3.94 -17.38 19.24
N ALA A 122 3.86 -18.69 19.36
CA ALA A 122 4.23 -19.60 18.29
C ALA A 122 3.27 -19.48 17.09
N ASN A 123 3.81 -19.58 15.88
CA ASN A 123 3.00 -19.61 14.66
C ASN A 123 2.18 -20.91 14.59
N GLY A 124 1.00 -20.86 13.97
CA GLY A 124 0.22 -22.02 13.61
C GLY A 124 0.88 -22.78 12.45
N ALA A 125 0.72 -24.11 12.40
CA ALA A 125 1.33 -24.95 11.38
C ALA A 125 0.75 -24.67 9.97
N PRO A 126 1.58 -24.53 8.92
CA PRO A 126 1.11 -24.37 7.54
C PRO A 126 0.23 -25.53 7.07
N GLY A 127 -0.75 -25.24 6.21
CA GLY A 127 -1.66 -26.24 5.64
C GLY A 127 -2.65 -26.86 6.63
N THR A 128 -2.75 -26.37 7.88
CA THR A 128 -3.67 -26.92 8.89
C THR A 128 -4.81 -25.98 9.26
N GLY A 129 -4.69 -24.68 8.97
CA GLY A 129 -5.58 -23.65 9.50
C GLY A 129 -5.45 -23.45 11.01
N ALA A 130 -4.37 -23.93 11.64
CA ALA A 130 -4.16 -23.76 13.08
C ALA A 130 -3.97 -22.27 13.44
N ASN A 131 -4.58 -21.84 14.54
CA ASN A 131 -4.41 -20.49 15.03
C ASN A 131 -2.99 -20.26 15.55
N GLY A 132 -2.51 -19.03 15.44
CA GLY A 132 -1.32 -18.59 16.15
C GLY A 132 -1.56 -18.54 17.66
N ALA A 133 -0.53 -18.88 18.43
CA ALA A 133 -0.58 -18.78 19.87
C ALA A 133 -0.49 -17.30 20.31
N PRO A 134 -1.05 -16.94 21.48
CA PRO A 134 -0.90 -15.59 22.00
C PRO A 134 0.55 -15.29 22.44
N GLY A 135 0.99 -14.04 22.29
CA GLY A 135 2.30 -13.54 22.78
C GLY A 135 2.39 -13.54 24.30
N GLY A 136 3.53 -13.22 24.91
CA GLY A 136 3.70 -13.17 26.37
C GLY A 136 2.80 -12.11 27.03
N TRP A 137 2.54 -12.21 28.33
CA TRP A 137 1.64 -11.26 29.01
C TRP A 137 2.12 -9.81 29.00
N LEU A 138 3.43 -9.60 29.14
CA LEU A 138 4.04 -8.27 29.22
C LEU A 138 4.58 -7.81 27.86
N LEU A 139 5.40 -8.65 27.23
CA LEU A 139 6.12 -8.31 26.00
C LEU A 139 6.11 -9.49 25.03
N GLY A 140 5.53 -9.28 23.86
CA GLY A 140 5.62 -10.21 22.74
C GLY A 140 4.46 -10.11 21.76
N ASP A 141 4.79 -10.39 20.51
CA ASP A 141 3.83 -10.45 19.42
C ASP A 141 2.97 -11.71 19.49
N GLY A 142 1.77 -11.64 18.92
CA GLY A 142 1.01 -12.84 18.63
C GLY A 142 1.65 -13.67 17.51
N GLY A 143 1.55 -14.99 17.59
CA GLY A 143 2.02 -15.87 16.52
C GLY A 143 1.15 -15.73 15.27
N ALA A 144 1.73 -15.93 14.08
CA ALA A 144 0.98 -15.94 12.84
C ALA A 144 0.04 -17.17 12.77
N GLY A 145 -1.11 -17.03 12.15
CA GLY A 145 -1.99 -18.16 11.83
C GLY A 145 -1.37 -19.05 10.74
N GLY A 146 -1.58 -20.36 10.85
CA GLY A 146 -1.19 -21.33 9.82
C GLY A 146 -2.08 -21.20 8.59
N SER A 147 -1.51 -21.38 7.38
CA SER A 147 -2.31 -21.45 6.16
C SER A 147 -3.30 -22.61 6.20
N GLY A 148 -4.42 -22.48 5.51
CA GLY A 148 -5.43 -23.53 5.39
C GLY A 148 -4.97 -24.65 4.46
N ALA A 149 -5.48 -25.87 4.67
CA ALA A 149 -5.19 -27.01 3.80
C ALA A 149 -5.67 -26.74 2.36
N PRO A 150 -4.88 -27.06 1.32
CA PRO A 150 -5.38 -27.05 -0.05
C PRO A 150 -6.62 -27.95 -0.20
N ALA A 151 -7.52 -27.56 -1.10
CA ALA A 151 -8.70 -28.36 -1.42
C ALA A 151 -8.28 -29.76 -1.91
N THR A 152 -9.16 -30.75 -1.73
CA THR A 152 -9.07 -32.04 -2.40
C THR A 152 -10.25 -32.22 -3.36
N ILE A 153 -10.30 -33.32 -4.09
CA ILE A 153 -11.43 -33.63 -4.97
C ILE A 153 -12.79 -33.68 -4.23
N SER A 154 -12.79 -33.95 -2.92
CA SER A 154 -14.02 -34.08 -2.12
C SER A 154 -14.15 -33.06 -0.98
N THR A 155 -13.11 -32.30 -0.65
CA THR A 155 -13.14 -31.29 0.41
C THR A 155 -12.74 -29.90 -0.11
N PRO A 156 -13.46 -28.82 0.25
CA PRO A 156 -13.03 -27.46 -0.06
C PRO A 156 -11.68 -27.12 0.57
N GLY A 157 -11.07 -26.02 0.13
CA GLY A 157 -9.89 -25.46 0.78
C GLY A 157 -10.20 -25.08 2.22
N GLY A 158 -9.32 -25.45 3.15
CA GLY A 158 -9.43 -25.11 4.56
C GLY A 158 -9.27 -23.61 4.79
N ALA A 159 -9.95 -23.07 5.80
CA ALA A 159 -9.72 -21.69 6.21
C ALA A 159 -8.32 -21.52 6.82
N GLY A 160 -7.74 -20.33 6.66
CA GLY A 160 -6.54 -19.95 7.37
C GLY A 160 -6.81 -19.76 8.86
N GLY A 161 -5.82 -20.06 9.69
CA GLY A 161 -5.91 -19.88 11.14
C GLY A 161 -5.91 -18.41 11.53
N ALA A 162 -6.58 -18.07 12.63
CA ALA A 162 -6.51 -16.72 13.17
C ALA A 162 -5.11 -16.43 13.73
N GLY A 163 -4.66 -15.19 13.62
CA GLY A 163 -3.46 -14.71 14.30
C GLY A 163 -3.64 -14.67 15.82
N GLY A 164 -2.56 -14.90 16.55
CA GLY A 164 -2.55 -14.82 18.01
C GLY A 164 -2.70 -13.38 18.49
N ALA A 165 -3.32 -13.18 19.66
CA ALA A 165 -3.33 -11.87 20.30
C ALA A 165 -2.00 -11.57 21.00
N ALA A 166 -1.58 -10.31 21.02
CA ALA A 166 -0.44 -9.87 21.82
C ALA A 166 -0.76 -9.77 23.32
N GLY A 167 0.26 -9.43 24.13
CA GLY A 167 0.16 -9.16 25.56
C GLY A 167 -0.20 -7.72 25.91
N LEU A 168 0.58 -7.11 26.80
CA LEU A 168 0.50 -5.68 27.11
C LEU A 168 1.17 -4.83 26.02
N LEU A 169 2.38 -5.24 25.60
CA LEU A 169 3.16 -4.63 24.52
C LEU A 169 3.43 -5.68 23.43
N GLY A 170 3.04 -5.35 22.20
CA GLY A 170 3.30 -6.16 21.02
C GLY A 170 2.19 -6.04 19.98
N SER A 171 2.50 -6.44 18.76
CA SER A 171 1.57 -6.49 17.64
C SER A 171 0.81 -7.84 17.61
N GLY A 172 -0.44 -7.79 17.16
CA GLY A 172 -1.22 -8.99 16.91
C GLY A 172 -0.62 -9.80 15.76
N GLY A 173 -0.70 -11.13 15.84
CA GLY A 173 -0.20 -12.00 14.80
C GLY A 173 -1.00 -11.85 13.49
N ALA A 174 -0.34 -12.03 12.36
CA ALA A 174 -1.02 -12.08 11.06
C ALA A 174 -1.96 -13.29 10.99
N GLY A 175 -3.11 -13.15 10.31
CA GLY A 175 -3.97 -14.27 9.96
C GLY A 175 -3.33 -15.15 8.90
N GLY A 176 -3.57 -16.46 8.97
CA GLY A 176 -3.09 -17.43 7.98
C GLY A 176 -3.81 -17.29 6.64
N ALA A 177 -3.12 -17.57 5.53
CA ALA A 177 -3.74 -17.60 4.22
C ALA A 177 -4.79 -18.73 4.12
N GLY A 178 -5.84 -18.53 3.33
CA GLY A 178 -6.82 -19.57 3.03
C GLY A 178 -6.25 -20.62 2.06
N GLY A 179 -6.65 -21.88 2.22
CA GLY A 179 -6.17 -22.98 1.38
C GLY A 179 -6.60 -22.83 -0.07
N SER A 180 -5.67 -23.03 -1.00
CA SER A 180 -5.94 -22.95 -2.45
C SER A 180 -6.87 -24.07 -2.96
N SER A 181 -7.49 -23.87 -4.12
CA SER A 181 -8.29 -24.89 -4.81
C SER A 181 -7.84 -25.09 -6.24
N ALA A 182 -7.45 -26.33 -6.56
CA ALA A 182 -7.17 -26.80 -7.91
C ALA A 182 -8.22 -27.78 -8.44
N PHE A 183 -9.37 -27.93 -7.77
CA PHE A 183 -10.41 -28.89 -8.14
C PHE A 183 -11.69 -28.20 -8.59
N ALA A 184 -12.32 -28.73 -9.63
CA ALA A 184 -13.54 -28.17 -10.17
C ALA A 184 -14.69 -28.25 -9.17
N GLY A 185 -15.45 -27.16 -8.99
CA GLY A 185 -16.58 -27.09 -8.06
C GLY A 185 -16.21 -26.96 -6.58
N GLN A 186 -14.91 -27.00 -6.22
CA GLN A 186 -14.46 -26.84 -4.85
C GLN A 186 -14.04 -25.38 -4.61
N ALA A 187 -14.61 -24.77 -3.57
CA ALA A 187 -14.21 -23.44 -3.13
C ALA A 187 -12.82 -23.47 -2.47
N ALA A 188 -12.06 -22.40 -2.65
CA ALA A 188 -10.87 -22.15 -1.86
C ALA A 188 -11.26 -21.64 -0.45
N GLY A 189 -10.35 -21.77 0.50
CA GLY A 189 -10.56 -21.37 1.88
C GLY A 189 -10.45 -19.87 2.09
N ALA A 190 -11.19 -19.33 3.05
CA ALA A 190 -11.04 -17.94 3.47
C ALA A 190 -9.74 -17.73 4.27
N GLY A 191 -9.19 -16.52 4.22
CA GLY A 191 -8.08 -16.12 5.08
C GLY A 191 -8.51 -16.01 6.55
N GLY A 192 -7.56 -16.25 7.46
CA GLY A 192 -7.77 -16.12 8.89
C GLY A 192 -7.81 -14.67 9.35
N ALA A 193 -8.50 -14.39 10.45
CA ALA A 193 -8.50 -13.06 11.04
C ALA A 193 -7.13 -12.70 11.63
N GLY A 194 -6.76 -11.42 11.58
CA GLY A 194 -5.60 -10.91 12.32
C GLY A 194 -5.85 -10.91 13.83
N GLY A 195 -4.78 -11.11 14.60
CA GLY A 195 -4.82 -11.09 16.06
C GLY A 195 -4.97 -9.67 16.62
N ALA A 196 -5.48 -9.54 17.84
CA ALA A 196 -5.54 -8.23 18.50
C ALA A 196 -4.14 -7.74 18.91
N GLY A 197 -3.91 -6.43 18.78
CA GLY A 197 -2.71 -5.76 19.29
C GLY A 197 -2.65 -5.76 20.82
N GLY A 198 -1.47 -5.44 21.36
CA GLY A 198 -1.21 -5.48 22.80
C GLY A 198 -2.06 -4.47 23.55
N TRP A 199 -2.57 -4.82 24.72
CA TRP A 199 -3.58 -4.02 25.43
C TRP A 199 -3.20 -2.55 25.59
N LEU A 200 -1.93 -2.24 25.88
CA LEU A 200 -1.45 -0.87 25.97
C LEU A 200 -0.98 -0.34 24.61
N SER A 201 -0.10 -1.08 23.93
CA SER A 201 0.53 -0.62 22.69
C SER A 201 0.82 -1.77 21.74
N GLY A 202 0.56 -1.51 20.46
CA GLY A 202 0.83 -2.40 19.33
C GLY A 202 -0.38 -2.51 18.41
N ASN A 203 -0.09 -2.69 17.12
CA ASN A 203 -1.12 -2.75 16.10
C ASN A 203 -1.85 -4.08 16.11
N GLY A 204 -3.10 -4.08 15.64
CA GLY A 204 -3.76 -5.30 15.25
C GLY A 204 -3.00 -6.01 14.13
N GLY A 205 -3.03 -7.33 14.14
CA GLY A 205 -2.45 -8.14 13.07
C GLY A 205 -3.21 -7.97 11.76
N VAL A 206 -2.50 -8.13 10.63
CA VAL A 206 -3.12 -8.14 9.31
C VAL A 206 -3.99 -9.40 9.13
N GLY A 207 -5.11 -9.27 8.43
CA GLY A 207 -5.91 -10.41 8.01
C GLY A 207 -5.19 -11.26 6.95
N GLY A 208 -5.42 -12.57 6.96
CA GLY A 208 -4.83 -13.49 6.00
C GLY A 208 -5.43 -13.33 4.61
N ALA A 209 -4.64 -13.56 3.57
CA ALA A 209 -5.14 -13.57 2.19
C ALA A 209 -6.11 -14.75 1.97
N GLY A 210 -7.12 -14.56 1.12
CA GLY A 210 -8.00 -15.64 0.70
C GLY A 210 -7.33 -16.61 -0.27
N GLY A 211 -7.72 -17.88 -0.23
CA GLY A 211 -7.13 -18.91 -1.09
C GLY A 211 -7.47 -18.71 -2.57
N ALA A 212 -6.50 -18.96 -3.46
CA ALA A 212 -6.69 -18.89 -4.90
C ALA A 212 -7.47 -20.11 -5.45
N ALA A 213 -8.26 -19.90 -6.52
CA ALA A 213 -8.98 -20.97 -7.21
C ALA A 213 -8.55 -21.05 -8.70
N VAL A 214 -7.83 -22.12 -9.06
CA VAL A 214 -7.24 -22.27 -10.41
C VAL A 214 -8.04 -23.18 -11.34
N SER A 215 -9.12 -23.79 -10.85
CA SER A 215 -9.95 -24.75 -11.60
C SER A 215 -11.38 -24.29 -11.86
N ALA A 216 -12.03 -24.96 -12.81
CA ALA A 216 -13.37 -24.66 -13.32
C ALA A 216 -14.45 -24.57 -12.22
N ALA A 217 -15.25 -23.50 -12.21
CA ALA A 217 -16.40 -23.26 -11.33
C ALA A 217 -16.07 -23.14 -9.81
N GLY A 218 -14.81 -23.02 -9.43
CA GLY A 218 -14.39 -22.78 -8.04
C GLY A 218 -14.50 -21.31 -7.65
N LYS A 219 -15.00 -21.03 -6.45
CA LYS A 219 -14.95 -19.68 -5.85
C LYS A 219 -13.65 -19.50 -5.09
N ALA A 220 -12.97 -18.39 -5.30
CA ALA A 220 -11.80 -18.04 -4.50
C ALA A 220 -12.23 -17.60 -3.07
N GLY A 221 -11.31 -17.75 -2.12
CA GLY A 221 -11.59 -17.47 -0.71
C GLY A 221 -11.62 -15.98 -0.42
N ALA A 222 -12.47 -15.54 0.51
CA ALA A 222 -12.43 -14.16 1.00
C ALA A 222 -11.16 -13.91 1.85
N GLY A 223 -10.71 -12.66 1.88
CA GLY A 223 -9.67 -12.23 2.80
C GLY A 223 -10.16 -12.20 4.25
N GLY A 224 -9.26 -12.44 5.20
CA GLY A 224 -9.54 -12.36 6.62
C GLY A 224 -9.68 -10.92 7.11
N ILE A 225 -10.46 -10.68 8.16
CA ILE A 225 -10.55 -9.35 8.78
C ILE A 225 -9.24 -8.99 9.50
N GLY A 226 -8.90 -7.70 9.53
CA GLY A 226 -7.80 -7.20 10.35
C GLY A 226 -8.12 -7.24 11.84
N GLY A 227 -7.08 -7.41 12.67
CA GLY A 227 -7.21 -7.41 14.12
C GLY A 227 -7.44 -6.00 14.69
N ALA A 228 -8.08 -5.88 15.85
CA ALA A 228 -8.22 -4.61 16.53
C ALA A 228 -6.87 -4.13 17.12
N GLY A 229 -6.65 -2.82 17.12
CA GLY A 229 -5.52 -2.20 17.81
C GLY A 229 -5.64 -2.26 19.34
N GLY A 230 -4.50 -2.19 20.03
CA GLY A 230 -4.42 -1.94 21.47
C GLY A 230 -4.92 -0.56 21.88
N LEU A 231 -4.85 -0.18 23.15
CA LEU A 231 -5.26 1.16 23.64
C LEU A 231 -4.68 2.31 22.79
N LEU A 232 -3.40 2.19 22.41
CA LEU A 232 -2.65 3.15 21.58
C LEU A 232 -2.39 2.68 20.14
N GLY A 233 -2.82 1.47 19.78
CA GLY A 233 -2.45 0.83 18.51
C GLY A 233 -3.38 1.17 17.35
N ALA A 234 -2.87 1.00 16.13
CA ALA A 234 -3.70 1.04 14.92
C ALA A 234 -4.44 -0.30 14.73
N GLY A 235 -5.57 -0.24 14.03
CA GLY A 235 -6.21 -1.46 13.53
C GLY A 235 -5.34 -2.15 12.48
N GLY A 236 -5.41 -3.48 12.41
CA GLY A 236 -4.74 -4.27 11.38
C GLY A 236 -5.45 -4.15 10.04
N ALA A 237 -4.70 -4.26 8.94
CA ALA A 237 -5.28 -4.29 7.60
C ALA A 237 -6.13 -5.56 7.38
N GLY A 238 -7.17 -5.47 6.57
CA GLY A 238 -7.88 -6.63 6.06
C GLY A 238 -7.04 -7.38 5.02
N GLY A 239 -7.21 -8.69 4.95
CA GLY A 239 -6.52 -9.54 3.98
C GLY A 239 -7.08 -9.37 2.56
N ALA A 240 -6.22 -9.52 1.56
CA ALA A 240 -6.66 -9.55 0.16
C ALA A 240 -7.56 -10.76 -0.12
N GLY A 241 -8.56 -10.60 -0.98
CA GLY A 241 -9.38 -11.68 -1.50
C GLY A 241 -8.60 -12.57 -2.47
N GLY A 242 -8.95 -13.85 -2.51
CA GLY A 242 -8.32 -14.82 -3.41
C GLY A 242 -8.68 -14.60 -4.88
N THR A 243 -7.78 -14.97 -5.77
CA THR A 243 -7.96 -14.84 -7.22
C THR A 243 -8.53 -16.12 -7.83
N SER A 244 -9.40 -16.00 -8.84
CA SER A 244 -9.87 -17.13 -9.65
C SER A 244 -9.61 -16.97 -11.16
N VAL A 245 -8.99 -18.00 -11.78
CA VAL A 245 -8.48 -17.94 -13.18
C VAL A 245 -8.90 -19.15 -14.04
N GLY A 246 -9.73 -20.07 -13.52
CA GLY A 246 -10.10 -21.30 -14.22
C GLY A 246 -10.91 -21.12 -15.51
N ILE A 247 -10.68 -21.99 -16.51
CA ILE A 247 -11.22 -21.93 -17.89
C ILE A 247 -12.76 -21.92 -18.02
N SER A 248 -13.50 -22.46 -17.03
CA SER A 248 -14.97 -22.45 -17.03
C SER A 248 -15.59 -21.30 -16.22
N GLY A 249 -14.77 -20.42 -15.63
CA GLY A 249 -15.25 -19.32 -14.78
C GLY A 249 -15.18 -19.63 -13.29
N GLY A 250 -15.10 -18.57 -12.48
CA GLY A 250 -15.02 -18.59 -11.02
C GLY A 250 -15.07 -17.15 -10.49
N ASP A 251 -15.59 -16.98 -9.27
CA ASP A 251 -15.71 -15.67 -8.63
C ASP A 251 -14.44 -15.37 -7.82
N GLY A 252 -14.01 -14.11 -7.83
CA GLY A 252 -12.95 -13.62 -6.97
C GLY A 252 -13.44 -13.51 -5.52
N GLY A 253 -12.53 -13.70 -4.58
CA GLY A 253 -12.84 -13.54 -3.16
C GLY A 253 -12.98 -12.07 -2.77
N ALA A 254 -13.91 -11.74 -1.89
CA ALA A 254 -13.98 -10.38 -1.33
C ALA A 254 -12.75 -10.09 -0.45
N GLY A 255 -12.36 -8.82 -0.38
CA GLY A 255 -11.35 -8.37 0.58
C GLY A 255 -11.88 -8.37 2.01
N GLY A 256 -11.00 -8.60 2.99
CA GLY A 256 -11.33 -8.55 4.40
C GLY A 256 -11.51 -7.12 4.89
N ALA A 257 -12.38 -6.91 5.89
CA ALA A 257 -12.50 -5.58 6.52
C ALA A 257 -11.25 -5.24 7.34
N GLY A 258 -10.91 -3.96 7.42
CA GLY A 258 -9.88 -3.46 8.32
C GLY A 258 -10.32 -3.52 9.79
N GLY A 259 -9.36 -3.69 10.69
CA GLY A 259 -9.58 -3.70 12.13
C GLY A 259 -9.82 -2.31 12.69
N ALA A 260 -10.55 -2.22 13.80
CA ALA A 260 -10.77 -0.95 14.49
C ALA A 260 -9.48 -0.45 15.17
N GLY A 261 -9.31 0.88 15.18
CA GLY A 261 -8.24 1.54 15.92
C GLY A 261 -8.43 1.46 17.45
N GLY A 262 -7.33 1.63 18.17
CA GLY A 262 -7.31 1.71 19.63
C GLY A 262 -8.12 2.86 20.20
N LEU A 263 -8.71 2.68 21.38
CA LEU A 263 -9.55 3.71 22.03
C LEU A 263 -8.89 5.10 22.11
N LEU A 264 -7.58 5.13 22.39
CA LEU A 264 -6.74 6.33 22.47
C LEU A 264 -5.69 6.40 21.35
N GLY A 265 -5.75 5.50 20.36
CA GLY A 265 -4.73 5.37 19.31
C GLY A 265 -4.48 6.67 18.55
N GLY A 266 -5.54 7.42 18.24
CA GLY A 266 -5.35 8.68 17.51
C GLY A 266 -4.66 9.79 18.28
N LEU A 267 -4.51 9.72 19.61
CA LEU A 267 -3.68 10.67 20.35
C LEU A 267 -2.18 10.48 20.05
N VAL A 268 -1.79 9.28 19.59
CA VAL A 268 -0.44 8.97 19.11
C VAL A 268 -0.41 8.79 17.59
N GLY A 269 -1.44 9.25 16.88
CA GLY A 269 -1.51 9.24 15.42
C GLY A 269 -1.82 7.89 14.77
N ALA A 270 -2.35 6.92 15.53
CA ALA A 270 -2.86 5.66 14.99
C ALA A 270 -4.32 5.78 14.52
N GLY A 271 -4.70 4.96 13.53
CA GLY A 271 -6.04 4.96 12.92
C GLY A 271 -6.70 3.58 12.88
N GLY A 272 -7.84 3.50 12.20
CA GLY A 272 -8.40 2.23 11.77
C GLY A 272 -7.52 1.58 10.69
N GLY A 273 -7.57 0.25 10.58
CA GLY A 273 -6.85 -0.49 9.55
C GLY A 273 -7.55 -0.39 8.19
N ASP A 274 -6.81 -0.48 7.09
CA ASP A 274 -7.42 -0.44 5.76
C ASP A 274 -8.13 -1.75 5.43
N GLY A 275 -9.14 -1.69 4.57
CA GLY A 275 -9.78 -2.85 3.99
C GLY A 275 -8.91 -3.53 2.94
N GLY A 276 -8.97 -4.85 2.88
CA GLY A 276 -8.24 -5.65 1.90
C GLY A 276 -8.80 -5.48 0.50
N ALA A 277 -7.94 -5.62 -0.51
CA ALA A 277 -8.34 -5.62 -1.91
C ALA A 277 -9.20 -6.86 -2.24
N GLY A 278 -10.21 -6.71 -3.10
CA GLY A 278 -10.95 -7.82 -3.68
C GLY A 278 -10.13 -8.59 -4.72
N GLY A 279 -10.33 -9.89 -4.79
CA GLY A 279 -9.64 -10.77 -5.74
C GLY A 279 -10.22 -10.69 -7.14
N PHE A 280 -9.37 -10.85 -8.16
CA PHE A 280 -9.81 -10.99 -9.54
C PHE A 280 -10.63 -12.28 -9.72
N GLY A 281 -11.67 -12.23 -10.54
CA GLY A 281 -12.38 -13.45 -10.93
C GLY A 281 -12.96 -13.38 -12.33
N LEU A 282 -12.98 -14.51 -13.02
CA LEU A 282 -13.41 -14.55 -14.40
C LEU A 282 -14.91 -14.26 -14.55
N THR A 283 -15.77 -14.75 -13.64
CA THR A 283 -17.23 -14.58 -13.67
C THR A 283 -17.77 -13.46 -12.80
N ALA A 284 -17.05 -13.13 -11.72
CA ALA A 284 -17.29 -11.96 -10.89
C ALA A 284 -15.99 -11.60 -10.17
N GLY A 285 -15.69 -10.31 -10.05
CA GLY A 285 -14.63 -9.84 -9.16
C GLY A 285 -15.09 -9.88 -7.70
N GLY A 286 -14.14 -9.91 -6.77
CA GLY A 286 -14.42 -9.73 -5.35
C GLY A 286 -14.64 -8.27 -4.99
N ALA A 287 -15.58 -7.98 -4.09
CA ALA A 287 -15.73 -6.63 -3.53
C ALA A 287 -14.50 -6.25 -2.69
N GLY A 288 -14.23 -4.95 -2.60
CA GLY A 288 -13.24 -4.42 -1.66
C GLY A 288 -13.70 -4.52 -0.20
N GLY A 289 -12.76 -4.72 0.72
CA GLY A 289 -13.04 -4.71 2.15
C GLY A 289 -13.31 -3.30 2.68
N ARG A 290 -14.21 -3.15 3.64
CA ARG A 290 -14.42 -1.85 4.31
C ARG A 290 -13.22 -1.49 5.20
N GLY A 291 -12.86 -0.22 5.24
CA GLY A 291 -11.88 0.32 6.19
C GLY A 291 -12.39 0.31 7.64
N GLY A 292 -11.48 0.08 8.58
CA GLY A 292 -11.77 0.08 10.01
C GLY A 292 -12.04 1.50 10.54
N ASP A 293 -12.95 1.61 11.50
CA ASP A 293 -13.18 2.89 12.17
C ASP A 293 -12.02 3.21 13.14
N ALA A 294 -11.76 4.48 13.39
CA ALA A 294 -10.75 4.94 14.33
C ALA A 294 -11.16 4.76 15.80
N GLY A 295 -10.27 5.15 16.72
CA GLY A 295 -10.52 5.20 18.16
C GLY A 295 -11.58 6.20 18.59
N LEU A 296 -11.92 6.22 19.88
CA LEU A 296 -13.02 7.05 20.40
C LEU A 296 -12.76 8.55 20.21
N PHE A 297 -11.58 9.06 20.57
CA PHE A 297 -11.34 10.50 20.62
C PHE A 297 -10.71 11.06 19.35
N ALA A 298 -9.76 10.35 18.78
CA ALA A 298 -8.97 10.85 17.67
C ALA A 298 -8.57 9.72 16.72
N GLY A 299 -8.08 10.10 15.55
CA GLY A 299 -7.40 9.23 14.60
C GLY A 299 -8.18 9.10 13.29
N PRO A 300 -7.50 8.84 12.17
CA PRO A 300 -8.18 8.68 10.91
C PRO A 300 -8.84 7.31 10.79
N GLY A 301 -9.95 7.25 10.06
CA GLY A 301 -10.52 5.98 9.64
C GLY A 301 -9.63 5.32 8.58
N GLY A 302 -9.64 3.98 8.55
CA GLY A 302 -8.93 3.21 7.54
C GLY A 302 -9.56 3.35 6.16
N ALA A 303 -8.78 3.24 5.10
CA ALA A 303 -9.27 3.26 3.74
C ALA A 303 -10.06 1.99 3.39
N GLY A 304 -11.00 2.11 2.45
CA GLY A 304 -11.64 0.97 1.83
C GLY A 304 -10.71 0.31 0.80
N GLY A 305 -10.80 -1.02 0.69
CA GLY A 305 -10.05 -1.78 -0.29
C GLY A 305 -10.59 -1.62 -1.72
N ALA A 306 -9.71 -1.70 -2.72
CA ALA A 306 -10.12 -1.74 -4.12
C ALA A 306 -10.90 -3.04 -4.43
N ALA A 307 -11.83 -3.00 -5.37
CA ALA A 307 -12.51 -4.20 -5.86
C ALA A 307 -11.69 -4.95 -6.93
N GLY A 308 -11.91 -6.26 -7.02
CA GLY A 308 -11.34 -7.11 -8.05
C GLY A 308 -12.05 -6.94 -9.40
N GLY A 309 -11.29 -7.09 -10.49
CA GLY A 309 -11.83 -7.04 -11.85
C GLY A 309 -12.43 -8.35 -12.33
N SER A 310 -13.12 -8.29 -13.47
CA SER A 310 -13.69 -9.47 -14.14
C SER A 310 -13.70 -9.39 -15.67
N LEU A 311 -13.69 -10.56 -16.33
CA LEU A 311 -13.77 -10.66 -17.80
C LEU A 311 -15.15 -11.07 -18.32
N LYS A 312 -16.00 -11.67 -17.50
CA LYS A 312 -17.31 -12.19 -17.93
C LYS A 312 -18.50 -11.65 -17.12
N ALA A 313 -18.28 -10.89 -16.06
CA ALA A 313 -19.37 -10.41 -15.22
C ALA A 313 -20.18 -9.30 -15.93
N GLY A 314 -21.50 -9.31 -15.74
CA GLY A 314 -22.36 -8.22 -16.22
C GLY A 314 -22.13 -6.89 -15.51
N THR A 315 -21.52 -6.91 -14.31
CA THR A 315 -21.13 -5.72 -13.55
C THR A 315 -19.81 -5.98 -12.82
N GLY A 316 -18.94 -4.98 -12.76
CA GLY A 316 -17.73 -5.01 -11.94
C GLY A 316 -18.06 -4.97 -10.45
N ALA A 317 -17.13 -5.43 -9.62
CA ALA A 317 -17.31 -5.45 -8.18
C ALA A 317 -17.19 -4.05 -7.56
N ILE A 318 -17.83 -3.82 -6.41
CA ILE A 318 -17.87 -2.52 -5.74
C ILE A 318 -16.65 -2.38 -4.82
N GLY A 319 -16.05 -1.19 -4.79
CA GLY A 319 -14.98 -0.84 -3.85
C GLY A 319 -15.46 -0.77 -2.40
N GLY A 320 -14.57 -0.97 -1.44
CA GLY A 320 -14.90 -0.92 -0.02
C GLY A 320 -15.16 0.51 0.47
N ASP A 321 -16.08 0.69 1.40
CA ASP A 321 -16.26 2.00 2.06
C ASP A 321 -15.07 2.32 2.98
N GLY A 322 -14.76 3.61 3.15
CA GLY A 322 -13.82 4.08 4.15
C GLY A 322 -14.38 4.02 5.58
N GLY A 323 -13.50 3.85 6.56
CA GLY A 323 -13.81 3.90 7.97
C GLY A 323 -14.04 5.33 8.47
N SER A 324 -14.81 5.49 9.54
CA SER A 324 -15.03 6.79 10.17
C SER A 324 -13.86 7.17 11.09
N ALA A 325 -13.60 8.46 11.20
CA ALA A 325 -12.62 9.01 12.14
C ALA A 325 -13.10 8.97 13.60
N GLY A 326 -12.20 9.33 14.52
CA GLY A 326 -12.52 9.49 15.93
C GLY A 326 -13.43 10.69 16.20
N PHE A 327 -14.07 10.72 17.38
CA PHE A 327 -15.11 11.70 17.68
C PHE A 327 -14.64 13.15 17.62
N LEU A 328 -13.47 13.50 18.18
CA LEU A 328 -12.99 14.88 18.25
C LEU A 328 -12.13 15.26 17.05
N PHE A 329 -11.18 14.40 16.68
CA PHE A 329 -10.17 14.68 15.65
C PHE A 329 -10.00 13.50 14.70
N GLY A 330 -9.67 13.77 13.45
CA GLY A 330 -9.25 12.76 12.48
C GLY A 330 -10.00 12.84 11.17
N SER A 331 -9.33 12.47 10.09
CA SER A 331 -9.95 12.40 8.77
C SER A 331 -10.69 11.09 8.57
N GLY A 332 -11.84 11.14 7.91
CA GLY A 332 -12.50 9.90 7.46
C GLY A 332 -11.61 9.16 6.46
N GLY A 333 -11.70 7.83 6.44
CA GLY A 333 -10.98 6.98 5.50
C GLY A 333 -11.51 7.17 4.08
N ILE A 334 -10.65 7.02 3.07
CA ILE A 334 -11.07 7.09 1.68
C ILE A 334 -11.87 5.84 1.28
N GLY A 335 -12.80 5.97 0.35
CA GLY A 335 -13.43 4.81 -0.30
C GLY A 335 -12.48 4.13 -1.29
N GLY A 336 -12.62 2.83 -1.46
CA GLY A 336 -11.86 2.03 -2.42
C GLY A 336 -12.43 2.11 -3.83
N ASP A 337 -11.59 1.88 -4.83
CA ASP A 337 -12.00 1.94 -6.24
C ASP A 337 -12.87 0.73 -6.65
N GLY A 338 -13.77 0.96 -7.60
CA GLY A 338 -14.58 -0.09 -8.23
C GLY A 338 -13.78 -0.96 -9.21
N GLY A 339 -14.16 -2.22 -9.32
CA GLY A 339 -13.53 -3.20 -10.20
C GLY A 339 -13.93 -3.02 -11.66
N PHE A 340 -13.02 -3.35 -12.58
CA PHE A 340 -13.33 -3.30 -14.01
C PHE A 340 -14.20 -4.50 -14.46
N SER A 341 -15.00 -4.32 -15.51
CA SER A 341 -15.62 -5.41 -16.27
C SER A 341 -15.27 -5.32 -17.75
N ALA A 342 -14.82 -6.42 -18.36
CA ALA A 342 -14.51 -6.44 -19.78
C ALA A 342 -15.75 -6.46 -20.69
N VAL A 343 -16.89 -6.97 -20.21
CA VAL A 343 -18.08 -7.22 -21.05
C VAL A 343 -19.34 -6.53 -20.56
N GLY A 344 -19.35 -6.05 -19.31
CA GLY A 344 -20.50 -5.42 -18.68
C GLY A 344 -20.16 -4.03 -18.16
N ASP A 345 -20.93 -3.57 -17.18
CA ASP A 345 -20.72 -2.26 -16.54
C ASP A 345 -19.54 -2.29 -15.58
N GLY A 346 -18.90 -1.14 -15.38
CA GLY A 346 -17.87 -0.98 -14.37
C GLY A 346 -18.45 -1.03 -12.96
N GLY A 347 -17.65 -1.48 -11.98
CA GLY A 347 -18.05 -1.49 -10.58
C GLY A 347 -18.05 -0.09 -9.96
N ALA A 348 -18.94 0.17 -9.00
CA ALA A 348 -18.95 1.47 -8.31
C ALA A 348 -17.78 1.61 -7.33
N GLY A 349 -17.32 2.84 -7.11
CA GLY A 349 -16.41 3.17 -6.03
C GLY A 349 -17.10 3.15 -4.66
N GLY A 350 -16.33 2.86 -3.61
CA GLY A 350 -16.79 2.90 -2.21
C GLY A 350 -16.94 4.32 -1.69
N ARG A 351 -17.76 4.52 -0.66
CA ARG A 351 -17.95 5.84 -0.05
C ARG A 351 -16.79 6.23 0.86
N GLY A 352 -16.55 7.52 1.00
CA GLY A 352 -15.64 8.05 2.01
C GLY A 352 -16.24 7.99 3.42
N GLY A 353 -15.37 7.85 4.42
CA GLY A 353 -15.74 7.84 5.83
C GLY A 353 -15.99 9.23 6.41
N ASN A 354 -16.69 9.29 7.54
CA ASN A 354 -17.02 10.56 8.20
C ASN A 354 -15.84 11.13 9.00
N ALA A 355 -15.81 12.45 9.13
CA ALA A 355 -14.78 13.17 9.89
C ALA A 355 -15.06 13.23 11.39
N GLY A 356 -14.02 13.54 12.18
CA GLY A 356 -14.18 14.00 13.56
C GLY A 356 -14.81 15.40 13.67
N LEU A 357 -15.13 15.83 14.89
CA LEU A 357 -15.84 17.08 15.13
C LEU A 357 -15.02 18.34 14.81
N LEU A 358 -13.74 18.39 15.15
CA LEU A 358 -12.95 19.63 15.19
C LEU A 358 -11.80 19.61 14.19
N PHE A 359 -11.76 20.62 13.31
CA PHE A 359 -10.72 20.83 12.30
C PHE A 359 -10.37 19.56 11.50
N SER A 360 -11.41 18.78 11.20
CA SER A 360 -11.31 17.44 10.64
C SER A 360 -12.10 17.37 9.34
N SER A 361 -11.58 16.64 8.38
CA SER A 361 -12.14 16.55 7.03
C SER A 361 -12.64 15.14 6.75
N ALA A 362 -13.74 15.00 6.02
CA ALA A 362 -14.24 13.67 5.70
C ALA A 362 -13.41 13.01 4.59
N GLY A 363 -13.50 11.69 4.49
CA GLY A 363 -12.82 10.92 3.45
C GLY A 363 -13.43 11.15 2.07
N SER A 364 -12.62 11.08 1.02
CA SER A 364 -13.11 11.09 -0.35
C SER A 364 -13.74 9.75 -0.73
N GLY A 365 -14.66 9.75 -1.69
CA GLY A 365 -15.14 8.51 -2.32
C GLY A 365 -14.11 7.92 -3.28
N GLY A 366 -14.20 6.61 -3.51
CA GLY A 366 -13.36 5.88 -4.47
C GLY A 366 -13.79 6.08 -5.91
N ALA A 367 -12.90 5.85 -6.86
CA ALA A 367 -13.22 5.96 -8.29
C ALA A 367 -14.10 4.80 -8.77
N GLY A 368 -14.90 5.04 -9.81
CA GLY A 368 -15.63 4.00 -10.52
C GLY A 368 -14.73 3.17 -11.44
N GLY A 369 -15.10 1.90 -11.62
CA GLY A 369 -14.36 0.94 -12.44
C GLY A 369 -14.54 1.14 -13.94
N PHE A 370 -13.56 0.68 -14.71
CA PHE A 370 -13.61 0.65 -16.18
C PHE A 370 -14.63 -0.36 -16.71
N SER A 371 -15.28 -0.04 -17.82
CA SER A 371 -16.18 -0.94 -18.54
C SER A 371 -15.79 -1.11 -20.01
N GLY A 372 -15.63 -2.36 -20.44
CA GLY A 372 -15.30 -2.73 -21.83
C GLY A 372 -16.53 -2.93 -22.72
N GLY A 373 -17.71 -3.18 -22.12
CA GLY A 373 -18.93 -3.51 -22.86
C GLY A 373 -20.19 -2.74 -22.45
N GLY A 374 -20.11 -1.86 -21.44
CA GLY A 374 -21.29 -1.21 -20.85
C GLY A 374 -21.06 0.24 -20.45
N ILE A 375 -21.66 0.62 -19.33
CA ILE A 375 -21.54 1.93 -18.69
C ILE A 375 -20.35 1.90 -17.73
N GLY A 376 -19.59 2.98 -17.62
CA GLY A 376 -18.54 3.09 -16.61
C GLY A 376 -19.09 3.01 -15.18
N GLY A 377 -18.28 2.54 -14.24
CA GLY A 377 -18.70 2.49 -12.83
C GLY A 377 -18.93 3.89 -12.26
N ALA A 378 -19.91 4.06 -11.38
CA ALA A 378 -20.10 5.33 -10.69
C ALA A 378 -19.00 5.56 -9.65
N GLY A 379 -18.60 6.81 -9.47
CA GLY A 379 -17.75 7.21 -8.36
C GLY A 379 -18.47 7.11 -7.02
N GLY A 380 -17.72 6.83 -5.95
CA GLY A 380 -18.25 6.79 -4.58
C GLY A 380 -18.53 8.18 -4.04
N ALA A 381 -19.52 8.31 -3.15
CA ALA A 381 -19.80 9.58 -2.49
C ALA A 381 -18.72 9.92 -1.44
N GLY A 382 -18.47 11.22 -1.24
CA GLY A 382 -17.62 11.70 -0.15
C GLY A 382 -18.30 11.60 1.22
N GLY A 383 -17.49 11.52 2.28
CA GLY A 383 -17.98 11.42 3.65
C GLY A 383 -18.50 12.76 4.22
N VAL A 384 -19.15 12.70 5.39
CA VAL A 384 -19.72 13.90 6.05
C VAL A 384 -18.71 14.54 7.01
N GLY A 385 -18.63 15.88 6.99
CA GLY A 385 -17.83 16.68 7.92
C GLY A 385 -18.47 16.81 9.32
N GLY A 386 -17.65 17.15 10.33
CA GLY A 386 -18.06 17.25 11.74
C GLY A 386 -18.71 18.59 12.14
N LEU A 387 -18.11 19.31 13.09
CA LEU A 387 -18.52 20.66 13.50
C LEU A 387 -17.72 21.74 12.76
N LEU A 388 -16.40 21.56 12.70
CA LEU A 388 -15.44 22.42 12.02
C LEU A 388 -14.68 21.56 10.99
N GLY A 389 -15.05 21.63 9.71
CA GLY A 389 -14.51 20.67 8.75
C GLY A 389 -15.15 20.71 7.37
N CYS A 390 -14.44 20.19 6.37
CA CYS A 390 -14.97 20.03 5.02
C CYS A 390 -15.62 18.65 4.83
N GLY A 391 -16.64 18.61 3.96
CA GLY A 391 -17.14 17.36 3.44
C GLY A 391 -16.13 16.69 2.51
N GLY A 392 -16.28 15.39 2.31
CA GLY A 392 -15.39 14.60 1.45
C GLY A 392 -15.65 14.87 -0.03
N ILE A 393 -14.60 14.80 -0.85
CA ILE A 393 -14.74 14.91 -2.31
C ILE A 393 -15.37 13.63 -2.86
N GLY A 394 -16.30 13.74 -3.79
CA GLY A 394 -16.85 12.58 -4.51
C GLY A 394 -15.83 11.96 -5.47
N GLY A 395 -15.86 10.63 -5.60
CA GLY A 395 -14.98 9.89 -6.51
C GLY A 395 -15.31 10.13 -7.98
N ALA A 396 -14.31 10.01 -8.86
CA ALA A 396 -14.54 10.12 -10.30
C ALA A 396 -15.32 8.91 -10.84
N GLY A 397 -16.15 9.11 -11.86
CA GLY A 397 -16.76 8.03 -12.63
C GLY A 397 -15.73 7.30 -13.50
N GLY A 398 -15.95 6.01 -13.73
CA GLY A 398 -15.10 5.17 -14.57
C GLY A 398 -15.38 5.36 -16.06
N TYR A 399 -14.43 4.98 -16.90
CA TYR A 399 -14.64 4.94 -18.36
C TYR A 399 -15.72 3.89 -18.71
N GLY A 400 -16.57 4.21 -19.68
CA GLY A 400 -17.47 3.24 -20.29
C GLY A 400 -17.38 3.18 -21.81
N SER A 401 -17.46 1.96 -22.36
CA SER A 401 -17.51 1.76 -23.82
C SER A 401 -18.73 2.43 -24.47
N THR A 402 -19.80 2.64 -23.69
CA THR A 402 -20.99 3.40 -24.11
C THR A 402 -21.06 4.75 -23.39
N THR A 403 -21.64 4.75 -22.19
CA THR A 403 -21.77 5.94 -21.34
C THR A 403 -20.69 5.90 -20.26
N GLY A 404 -20.05 7.02 -19.98
CA GLY A 404 -19.16 7.12 -18.84
C GLY A 404 -19.91 6.98 -17.52
N GLY A 405 -19.22 6.55 -16.46
CA GLY A 405 -19.82 6.46 -15.14
C GLY A 405 -20.10 7.84 -14.55
N HIS A 406 -21.15 7.96 -13.74
CA HIS A 406 -21.42 9.22 -13.03
C HIS A 406 -20.34 9.49 -11.97
N GLY A 407 -19.98 10.75 -11.78
CA GLY A 407 -19.17 11.17 -10.63
C GLY A 407 -19.94 11.01 -9.33
N GLY A 408 -19.24 10.69 -8.25
CA GLY A 408 -19.83 10.58 -6.92
C GLY A 408 -20.17 11.95 -6.33
N ASP A 409 -21.18 12.01 -5.47
CA ASP A 409 -21.55 13.25 -4.80
C ASP A 409 -20.52 13.66 -3.75
N GLY A 410 -20.32 14.96 -3.60
CA GLY A 410 -19.55 15.54 -2.51
C GLY A 410 -20.30 15.47 -1.18
N GLY A 411 -19.55 15.23 -0.11
CA GLY A 411 -20.10 15.11 1.22
C GLY A 411 -20.53 16.44 1.83
N THR A 412 -21.47 16.41 2.77
CA THR A 412 -21.91 17.63 3.47
C THR A 412 -20.83 18.18 4.40
N ALA A 413 -20.77 19.50 4.51
CA ALA A 413 -19.82 20.21 5.35
C ALA A 413 -20.04 20.02 6.86
N GLY A 414 -19.09 20.54 7.64
CA GLY A 414 -19.25 20.70 9.09
C GLY A 414 -20.41 21.62 9.47
N ARG A 415 -21.02 21.35 10.63
CA ARG A 415 -22.25 22.02 11.09
C ARG A 415 -22.10 23.51 11.40
N LEU A 416 -20.94 23.97 11.86
CA LEU A 416 -20.71 25.36 12.28
C LEU A 416 -19.92 26.14 11.22
N ILE A 417 -18.69 25.68 10.94
CA ILE A 417 -17.86 26.23 9.86
C ILE A 417 -17.39 25.06 9.01
N GLY A 418 -17.64 25.12 7.71
CA GLY A 418 -17.23 24.06 6.81
C GLY A 418 -17.66 24.32 5.38
N ILE A 419 -16.90 23.78 4.44
CA ILE A 419 -17.26 23.75 3.02
C ILE A 419 -17.79 22.38 2.64
N GLY A 420 -18.79 22.34 1.77
CA GLY A 420 -19.25 21.07 1.21
C GLY A 420 -18.18 20.47 0.30
N GLY A 421 -18.08 19.15 0.25
CA GLY A 421 -17.13 18.50 -0.63
C GLY A 421 -17.48 18.74 -2.10
N ALA A 422 -16.48 18.82 -2.98
CA ALA A 422 -16.73 18.86 -4.42
C ALA A 422 -17.31 17.52 -4.91
N GLY A 423 -18.20 17.58 -5.89
CA GLY A 423 -18.64 16.40 -6.63
C GLY A 423 -17.53 15.86 -7.54
N GLY A 424 -17.51 14.54 -7.71
CA GLY A 424 -16.57 13.87 -8.59
C GLY A 424 -16.86 14.15 -10.06
N ALA A 425 -15.82 14.11 -10.90
CA ALA A 425 -16.00 14.22 -12.35
C ALA A 425 -16.71 12.96 -12.90
N GLY A 426 -17.53 13.12 -13.93
CA GLY A 426 -18.05 12.01 -14.71
C GLY A 426 -16.94 11.35 -15.53
N GLY A 427 -17.07 10.05 -15.75
CA GLY A 427 -16.15 9.26 -16.55
C GLY A 427 -16.33 9.53 -18.04
N GLU A 428 -15.29 9.25 -18.82
CA GLU A 428 -15.39 9.28 -20.28
C GLU A 428 -16.29 8.15 -20.80
N GLY A 429 -17.09 8.42 -21.84
CA GLY A 429 -17.88 7.42 -22.54
C GLY A 429 -17.64 7.41 -24.05
N GLY A 430 -17.61 6.22 -24.64
CA GLY A 430 -17.46 6.05 -26.09
C GLY A 430 -18.58 6.70 -26.91
N THR A 431 -19.74 6.95 -26.32
CA THR A 431 -20.86 7.70 -26.94
C THR A 431 -21.25 8.94 -26.15
N THR A 432 -21.40 8.82 -24.82
CA THR A 432 -21.84 9.90 -23.94
C THR A 432 -20.97 9.92 -22.70
N GLY A 433 -20.40 11.06 -22.34
CA GLY A 433 -19.72 11.19 -21.06
C GLY A 433 -20.69 11.01 -19.89
N GLY A 434 -20.19 10.48 -18.77
CA GLY A 434 -20.98 10.38 -17.55
C GLY A 434 -21.25 11.75 -16.93
N ASP A 435 -22.34 11.90 -16.19
CA ASP A 435 -22.59 13.17 -15.50
C ASP A 435 -21.61 13.38 -14.34
N GLY A 436 -21.28 14.63 -14.04
CA GLY A 436 -20.57 14.98 -12.81
C GLY A 436 -21.46 14.81 -11.57
N GLY A 437 -20.84 14.46 -10.44
CA GLY A 437 -21.54 14.33 -9.16
C GLY A 437 -21.96 15.68 -8.57
N ALA A 438 -22.99 15.70 -7.72
CA ALA A 438 -23.39 16.93 -7.06
C ALA A 438 -22.36 17.38 -6.02
N GLY A 439 -22.24 18.69 -5.80
CA GLY A 439 -21.46 19.25 -4.71
C GLY A 439 -22.19 19.14 -3.37
N GLY A 440 -21.45 18.94 -2.29
CA GLY A 440 -21.99 18.82 -0.95
C GLY A 440 -22.52 20.15 -0.40
N ASN A 441 -23.51 20.10 0.48
CA ASN A 441 -24.07 21.31 1.10
C ASN A 441 -23.21 21.81 2.26
N ALA A 442 -23.13 23.13 2.43
CA ALA A 442 -22.74 23.75 3.69
C ALA A 442 -23.92 23.82 4.67
N VAL A 443 -23.64 24.13 5.94
CA VAL A 443 -24.67 24.18 7.00
C VAL A 443 -24.88 25.59 7.54
N LEU A 444 -23.95 26.15 8.34
CA LEU A 444 -24.12 27.47 8.96
C LEU A 444 -23.23 28.54 8.32
N VAL A 445 -21.90 28.40 8.42
CA VAL A 445 -20.93 29.26 7.72
C VAL A 445 -20.10 28.38 6.80
N GLY A 446 -20.10 28.66 5.50
CA GLY A 446 -19.58 27.68 4.56
C GLY A 446 -20.02 27.90 3.12
N ASN A 447 -19.14 27.58 2.19
CA ASN A 447 -19.55 27.44 0.80
C ASN A 447 -20.11 26.04 0.56
N GLY A 448 -21.15 25.94 -0.26
CA GLY A 448 -21.49 24.64 -0.85
C GLY A 448 -20.37 24.20 -1.78
N GLY A 449 -20.12 22.89 -1.88
CA GLY A 449 -19.09 22.34 -2.74
C GLY A 449 -19.43 22.48 -4.22
N ASN A 450 -18.42 22.56 -5.09
CA ASN A 450 -18.64 22.59 -6.53
C ASN A 450 -19.27 21.29 -7.04
N GLY A 451 -20.12 21.41 -8.05
CA GLY A 451 -20.54 20.25 -8.82
C GLY A 451 -19.38 19.70 -9.65
N GLY A 452 -19.39 18.40 -9.88
CA GLY A 452 -18.46 17.70 -10.73
C GLY A 452 -18.61 18.09 -12.19
N ASN A 453 -17.51 18.02 -12.93
CA ASN A 453 -17.53 18.17 -14.38
C ASN A 453 -18.17 16.95 -15.04
N GLY A 454 -18.94 17.14 -16.10
CA GLY A 454 -19.35 16.05 -16.98
C GLY A 454 -18.16 15.41 -17.67
N GLY A 455 -18.24 14.10 -17.90
CA GLY A 455 -17.25 13.33 -18.63
C GLY A 455 -17.26 13.63 -20.13
N THR A 456 -16.17 13.25 -20.80
CA THR A 456 -16.00 13.40 -22.25
C THR A 456 -16.63 12.27 -23.03
N GLY A 457 -16.93 12.54 -24.30
CA GLY A 457 -17.53 11.62 -25.27
C GLY A 457 -18.10 12.41 -26.44
N PRO A 458 -18.57 11.76 -27.52
CA PRO A 458 -19.27 12.44 -28.61
C PRO A 458 -20.41 13.34 -28.13
N THR A 459 -21.12 12.91 -27.09
CA THR A 459 -22.00 13.76 -26.27
C THR A 459 -21.34 13.99 -24.92
N LEU A 460 -21.20 15.25 -24.50
CA LEU A 460 -20.67 15.57 -23.17
C LEU A 460 -21.68 15.19 -22.09
N GLY A 461 -21.20 14.64 -20.98
CA GLY A 461 -22.01 14.44 -19.78
C GLY A 461 -22.47 15.76 -19.19
N GLY A 462 -23.58 15.75 -18.45
CA GLY A 462 -24.03 16.90 -17.69
C GLY A 462 -23.07 17.22 -16.54
N ASN A 463 -22.87 18.50 -16.24
CA ASN A 463 -22.18 18.86 -15.01
C ASN A 463 -23.10 18.64 -13.79
N GLY A 464 -22.52 18.26 -12.67
CA GLY A 464 -23.23 18.10 -11.42
C GLY A 464 -23.70 19.43 -10.84
N ALA A 465 -24.80 19.40 -10.07
CA ALA A 465 -25.28 20.59 -9.38
C ALA A 465 -24.31 21.03 -8.28
N GLY A 466 -24.07 22.33 -8.14
CA GLY A 466 -23.34 22.87 -6.99
C GLY A 466 -24.14 22.74 -5.70
N GLY A 467 -23.44 22.56 -4.58
CA GLY A 467 -24.03 22.51 -3.25
C GLY A 467 -24.53 23.88 -2.76
N THR A 468 -25.43 23.86 -1.79
CA THR A 468 -25.98 25.09 -1.19
C THR A 468 -25.03 25.70 -0.15
N ALA A 469 -25.01 27.04 -0.10
CA ALA A 469 -24.26 27.82 0.88
C ALA A 469 -24.81 27.69 2.31
N GLY A 470 -23.96 28.02 3.29
CA GLY A 470 -24.34 28.05 4.70
C GLY A 470 -25.42 29.08 5.04
N LEU A 471 -26.26 28.76 6.02
CA LEU A 471 -27.39 29.55 6.48
C LEU A 471 -27.04 30.96 6.97
N LEU A 472 -25.78 31.31 7.24
CA LEU A 472 -25.35 32.64 7.70
C LEU A 472 -24.42 33.35 6.70
N LEU A 473 -23.39 32.67 6.19
CA LEU A 473 -22.43 33.24 5.26
C LEU A 473 -21.84 32.13 4.37
N GLY A 474 -21.64 32.44 3.09
CA GLY A 474 -20.98 31.55 2.12
C GLY A 474 -21.54 31.70 0.71
N ALA A 475 -20.86 31.06 -0.24
CA ALA A 475 -21.25 30.96 -1.64
C ALA A 475 -21.84 29.58 -1.95
N ASN A 476 -22.72 29.49 -2.95
CA ASN A 476 -23.10 28.18 -3.50
C ASN A 476 -21.94 27.61 -4.32
N GLY A 477 -21.95 26.30 -4.52
CA GLY A 477 -21.04 25.63 -5.45
C GLY A 477 -21.27 26.05 -6.90
N THR A 478 -20.21 25.97 -7.71
CA THR A 478 -20.26 26.25 -9.16
C THR A 478 -20.63 25.00 -9.97
N ASN A 479 -21.10 25.16 -11.23
CA ASN A 479 -21.27 24.13 -12.30
C ASN A 479 -22.57 23.32 -12.52
N GLY A 480 -23.78 23.75 -12.14
CA GLY A 480 -25.01 23.19 -12.76
C GLY A 480 -25.51 24.02 -13.97
N PRO A 481 -26.23 23.47 -14.98
CA PRO A 481 -26.88 24.25 -16.06
C PRO A 481 -28.01 25.19 -15.60
N ASN A 482 -28.14 25.48 -14.31
CA ASN A 482 -29.22 26.30 -13.79
C ASN A 482 -28.71 27.23 -12.69
N PRO A 483 -28.86 28.57 -12.83
CA PRO A 483 -28.75 29.51 -11.72
C PRO A 483 -29.87 29.32 -10.66
N ALA A 484 -30.35 28.09 -10.40
CA ALA A 484 -31.65 27.79 -9.79
C ALA A 484 -31.77 27.97 -8.27
N THR A 485 -30.67 28.27 -7.57
CA THR A 485 -30.76 28.69 -6.17
C THR A 485 -29.83 29.87 -5.92
N PRO A 486 -30.01 31.01 -6.63
CA PRO A 486 -29.24 32.21 -6.29
C PRO A 486 -29.46 32.48 -4.81
N LEU A 487 -28.40 32.88 -4.11
CA LEU A 487 -28.58 33.36 -2.74
C LEU A 487 -29.73 34.39 -2.73
N PRO A 488 -30.58 34.40 -1.70
CA PRO A 488 -31.58 35.45 -1.56
C PRO A 488 -30.94 36.82 -1.83
N PRO A 489 -31.57 37.74 -2.58
CA PRO A 489 -30.89 38.92 -3.15
C PRO A 489 -30.05 39.74 -2.16
N VAL A 490 -30.53 39.86 -0.91
CA VAL A 490 -29.81 40.54 0.18
C VAL A 490 -28.51 39.81 0.55
N ARG A 491 -28.51 38.48 0.61
CA ARG A 491 -27.30 37.68 0.87
C ARG A 491 -26.28 37.81 -0.24
N GLN A 492 -26.72 37.76 -1.50
CA GLN A 492 -25.82 37.94 -2.63
C GLN A 492 -25.19 39.34 -2.64
N ALA A 493 -25.97 40.39 -2.32
CA ALA A 493 -25.45 41.75 -2.22
C ALA A 493 -24.40 41.89 -1.10
N VAL A 494 -24.63 41.26 0.05
CA VAL A 494 -23.66 41.21 1.16
C VAL A 494 -22.39 40.46 0.75
N LEU A 495 -22.51 39.29 0.11
CA LEU A 495 -21.34 38.52 -0.36
C LEU A 495 -20.52 39.32 -1.39
N ASN A 496 -21.17 40.00 -2.33
CA ASN A 496 -20.51 40.85 -3.31
C ASN A 496 -19.80 42.03 -2.61
N ALA A 497 -20.42 42.66 -1.62
CA ALA A 497 -19.80 43.76 -0.86
C ALA A 497 -18.58 43.28 -0.07
N ILE A 498 -18.59 42.05 0.45
CA ILE A 498 -17.45 41.42 1.13
C ILE A 498 -16.32 41.12 0.15
N ASN A 499 -16.64 40.62 -1.04
CA ASN A 499 -15.64 40.20 -2.03
C ASN A 499 -15.03 41.37 -2.81
N ALA A 500 -15.78 42.44 -3.06
CA ALA A 500 -15.36 43.54 -3.94
C ALA A 500 -13.96 44.12 -3.61
N PRO A 501 -13.56 44.34 -2.34
CA PRO A 501 -12.21 44.82 -2.03
C PRO A 501 -11.11 43.82 -2.43
N ALA A 502 -11.33 42.52 -2.19
CA ALA A 502 -10.36 41.47 -2.52
C ALA A 502 -10.29 41.25 -4.04
N GLU A 503 -11.43 41.24 -4.72
CA GLU A 503 -11.50 41.13 -6.18
C GLU A 503 -10.81 42.32 -6.86
N ALA A 504 -11.01 43.55 -6.36
CA ALA A 504 -10.34 44.74 -6.91
C ALA A 504 -8.82 44.73 -6.68
N LEU A 505 -8.36 44.20 -5.54
CA LEU A 505 -6.94 44.20 -5.18
C LEU A 505 -6.15 43.04 -5.78
N THR A 506 -6.75 41.85 -5.86
CA THR A 506 -6.04 40.62 -6.22
C THR A 506 -6.66 39.86 -7.39
N GLY A 507 -7.79 40.31 -7.94
CA GLY A 507 -8.54 39.57 -8.96
C GLY A 507 -9.15 38.26 -8.48
N ARG A 508 -9.25 38.06 -7.16
CA ARG A 508 -9.67 36.79 -6.53
C ARG A 508 -10.58 37.10 -5.33
N PRO A 509 -11.74 36.43 -5.21
CA PRO A 509 -12.67 36.71 -4.13
C PRO A 509 -12.10 36.32 -2.77
N LEU A 510 -12.66 36.89 -1.71
CA LEU A 510 -12.37 36.47 -0.34
C LEU A 510 -13.12 35.16 -0.03
N ILE A 511 -14.38 35.07 -0.43
CA ILE A 511 -15.28 33.93 -0.22
C ILE A 511 -15.84 33.48 -1.58
N GLY A 512 -15.56 32.25 -1.97
CA GLY A 512 -16.08 31.64 -3.19
C GLY A 512 -15.24 30.42 -3.57
N ASN A 513 -15.79 29.50 -4.36
CA ASN A 513 -15.01 28.37 -4.83
C ASN A 513 -14.32 28.70 -6.16
N GLY A 514 -13.24 27.99 -6.46
CA GLY A 514 -12.58 28.05 -7.73
C GLY A 514 -13.45 27.45 -8.83
N VAL A 515 -13.41 28.04 -10.02
CA VAL A 515 -14.10 27.51 -11.20
C VAL A 515 -13.39 26.25 -11.68
N ASN A 516 -14.15 25.21 -12.02
CA ASN A 516 -13.56 24.00 -12.59
C ASN A 516 -13.00 24.27 -14.00
N GLY A 517 -11.94 23.57 -14.38
CA GLY A 517 -11.45 23.52 -15.75
C GLY A 517 -12.50 22.90 -16.68
N ALA A 518 -12.53 23.33 -17.94
CA ALA A 518 -13.51 22.85 -18.91
C ALA A 518 -13.25 21.37 -19.30
N PRO A 519 -14.27 20.51 -19.34
CA PRO A 519 -14.12 19.12 -19.79
C PRO A 519 -13.51 19.01 -21.19
N GLY A 520 -12.65 18.02 -21.41
CA GLY A 520 -12.01 17.75 -22.70
C GLY A 520 -10.96 18.76 -23.14
N THR A 521 -10.47 19.62 -22.23
CA THR A 521 -9.45 20.63 -22.56
C THR A 521 -8.12 20.43 -21.81
N GLY A 522 -8.11 19.60 -20.76
CA GLY A 522 -7.00 19.51 -19.82
C GLY A 522 -6.74 20.80 -19.04
N ALA A 523 -7.69 21.75 -19.01
CA ALA A 523 -7.51 23.01 -18.30
C ALA A 523 -7.47 22.81 -16.78
N ASN A 524 -6.59 23.54 -16.10
CA ASN A 524 -6.50 23.49 -14.65
C ASN A 524 -7.75 24.12 -13.99
N GLY A 525 -8.09 23.63 -12.81
CA GLY A 525 -9.05 24.28 -11.93
C GLY A 525 -8.49 25.57 -11.35
N ALA A 526 -9.35 26.59 -11.22
CA ALA A 526 -8.97 27.84 -10.59
C ALA A 526 -8.88 27.68 -9.06
N PRO A 527 -8.06 28.50 -8.37
CA PRO A 527 -8.00 28.46 -6.91
C PRO A 527 -9.30 29.00 -6.27
N GLY A 528 -9.63 28.50 -5.08
CA GLY A 528 -10.76 29.00 -4.25
C GLY A 528 -10.53 30.42 -3.74
N GLY A 529 -11.49 31.05 -3.05
CA GLY A 529 -11.32 32.37 -2.45
C GLY A 529 -10.23 32.40 -1.38
N TRP A 530 -9.70 33.58 -1.04
CA TRP A 530 -8.58 33.69 -0.11
C TRP A 530 -8.89 33.18 1.30
N LEU A 531 -10.11 33.40 1.80
CA LEU A 531 -10.52 33.01 3.15
C LEU A 531 -11.29 31.69 3.15
N LEU A 532 -12.36 31.60 2.35
CA LEU A 532 -13.25 30.44 2.31
C LEU A 532 -13.51 30.03 0.87
N GLY A 533 -13.03 28.84 0.50
CA GLY A 533 -13.23 28.36 -0.86
C GLY A 533 -12.47 27.09 -1.17
N ASP A 534 -13.17 26.16 -1.81
CA ASP A 534 -12.56 25.00 -2.44
C ASP A 534 -11.88 25.38 -3.76
N GLY A 535 -10.83 24.64 -4.11
CA GLY A 535 -10.27 24.70 -5.47
C GLY A 535 -11.25 24.12 -6.49
N GLY A 536 -11.25 24.68 -7.69
CA GLY A 536 -11.98 24.11 -8.82
C GLY A 536 -11.36 22.78 -9.25
N SER A 537 -12.15 21.83 -9.74
CA SER A 537 -11.60 20.60 -10.30
C SER A 537 -10.89 20.85 -11.64
N GLY A 538 -9.91 20.02 -11.97
CA GLY A 538 -9.29 20.02 -13.28
C GLY A 538 -10.26 19.55 -14.37
N GLY A 539 -10.16 20.14 -15.55
CA GLY A 539 -10.85 19.66 -16.75
C GLY A 539 -10.25 18.34 -17.20
N SER A 540 -11.09 17.40 -17.64
CA SER A 540 -10.60 16.17 -18.27
C SER A 540 -9.82 16.47 -19.54
N GLY A 541 -8.91 15.57 -19.91
CA GLY A 541 -8.26 15.58 -21.21
C GLY A 541 -9.22 15.23 -22.35
N ALA A 542 -8.94 15.74 -23.55
CA ALA A 542 -9.65 15.37 -24.76
C ALA A 542 -9.51 13.86 -25.06
N ALA A 543 -10.66 13.24 -25.36
CA ALA A 543 -10.76 11.85 -25.78
C ALA A 543 -9.98 11.59 -27.09
N ASP A 544 -9.63 10.32 -27.31
CA ASP A 544 -8.94 9.76 -28.47
C ASP A 544 -7.49 10.23 -28.77
N ILE A 545 -7.06 11.36 -28.21
CA ILE A 545 -5.71 11.89 -28.44
C ILE A 545 -4.74 11.68 -27.27
N GLY A 546 -5.21 11.09 -26.16
CA GLY A 546 -4.40 10.85 -24.98
C GLY A 546 -3.96 12.14 -24.28
N GLN A 547 -4.81 13.18 -24.26
CA GLN A 547 -4.48 14.43 -23.59
C GLN A 547 -4.50 14.25 -22.08
N ASP A 548 -3.54 14.83 -21.38
CA ASP A 548 -3.52 14.83 -19.91
C ASP A 548 -4.68 15.64 -19.33
N GLY A 549 -5.13 15.22 -18.14
CA GLY A 549 -6.09 15.96 -17.34
C GLY A 549 -5.45 17.19 -16.69
N GLY A 550 -6.25 18.24 -16.50
CA GLY A 550 -5.82 19.46 -15.83
C GLY A 550 -5.63 19.25 -14.32
N THR A 551 -4.76 20.05 -13.71
CA THR A 551 -4.57 19.98 -12.26
C THR A 551 -5.76 20.59 -11.51
N GLY A 552 -6.02 20.12 -10.31
CA GLY A 552 -6.99 20.73 -9.40
C GLY A 552 -6.48 22.07 -8.87
N GLY A 553 -7.40 23.01 -8.66
CA GLY A 553 -7.11 24.31 -8.05
C GLY A 553 -6.78 24.18 -6.56
N ALA A 554 -5.99 25.11 -6.03
CA ALA A 554 -5.71 25.16 -4.59
C ALA A 554 -6.91 25.71 -3.79
N GLY A 555 -7.10 25.20 -2.57
CA GLY A 555 -8.03 25.78 -1.60
C GLY A 555 -7.60 27.17 -1.10
N GLY A 556 -8.51 27.84 -0.38
CA GLY A 556 -8.27 29.11 0.31
C GLY A 556 -7.47 28.98 1.62
N LEU A 557 -7.79 29.81 2.62
CA LEU A 557 -7.34 29.60 4.00
C LEU A 557 -8.06 28.38 4.61
N LEU A 558 -9.38 28.35 4.45
CA LEU A 558 -10.28 27.24 4.74
C LEU A 558 -10.84 26.74 3.41
N GLY A 559 -10.43 25.55 3.00
CA GLY A 559 -10.61 25.11 1.61
C GLY A 559 -10.16 23.68 1.42
N SER A 560 -10.89 22.87 0.66
CA SER A 560 -10.33 21.65 0.10
C SER A 560 -9.66 21.96 -1.25
N GLY A 561 -8.65 21.18 -1.61
CA GLY A 561 -8.08 21.24 -2.94
C GLY A 561 -9.04 20.66 -3.98
N GLY A 562 -9.06 21.20 -5.19
CA GLY A 562 -9.86 20.65 -6.27
C GLY A 562 -9.34 19.29 -6.73
N ALA A 563 -10.22 18.40 -7.17
CA ALA A 563 -9.81 17.13 -7.78
C ALA A 563 -9.04 17.38 -9.09
N GLY A 564 -8.06 16.53 -9.41
CA GLY A 564 -7.43 16.50 -10.72
C GLY A 564 -8.39 16.01 -11.80
N GLY A 565 -8.25 16.53 -13.01
CA GLY A 565 -9.03 16.08 -14.17
C GLY A 565 -8.60 14.69 -14.63
N ALA A 566 -9.53 13.88 -15.13
CA ALA A 566 -9.18 12.59 -15.73
C ALA A 566 -8.38 12.78 -17.03
N GLY A 567 -7.42 11.91 -17.31
CA GLY A 567 -6.75 11.86 -18.61
C GLY A 567 -7.68 11.35 -19.70
N GLY A 568 -7.50 11.85 -20.93
CA GLY A 568 -8.30 11.43 -22.07
C GLY A 568 -7.86 10.08 -22.63
N SER A 569 -8.80 9.33 -23.19
CA SER A 569 -8.49 8.08 -23.90
C SER A 569 -7.58 8.29 -25.12
N SER A 570 -6.97 7.20 -25.59
CA SER A 570 -6.31 7.18 -26.89
C SER A 570 -6.50 5.85 -27.62
N SER A 571 -6.96 5.92 -28.86
CA SER A 571 -7.07 4.78 -29.77
C SER A 571 -5.81 4.56 -30.60
N THR A 572 -4.93 5.57 -30.73
CA THR A 572 -3.71 5.52 -31.55
C THR A 572 -2.42 5.62 -30.75
N GLY A 573 -2.47 6.17 -29.55
CA GLY A 573 -1.34 6.44 -28.67
C GLY A 573 -1.52 5.86 -27.27
N ASN A 574 -0.84 6.46 -26.31
CA ASN A 574 -1.02 6.16 -24.90
C ASN A 574 -2.21 6.95 -24.35
N GLY A 575 -2.83 6.44 -23.29
CA GLY A 575 -3.82 7.24 -22.57
C GLY A 575 -3.15 8.44 -21.89
N GLY A 576 -3.87 9.55 -21.78
CA GLY A 576 -3.38 10.75 -21.10
C GLY A 576 -3.26 10.52 -19.60
N ALA A 577 -2.29 11.15 -18.94
CA ALA A 577 -2.17 11.11 -17.51
C ALA A 577 -3.34 11.83 -16.83
N GLY A 578 -3.72 11.38 -15.64
CA GLY A 578 -4.61 12.14 -14.77
C GLY A 578 -3.91 13.39 -14.24
N GLY A 579 -4.67 14.47 -14.08
CA GLY A 579 -4.17 15.71 -13.49
C GLY A 579 -3.91 15.54 -11.99
N THR A 580 -2.96 16.31 -11.45
CA THR A 580 -2.69 16.27 -10.01
C THR A 580 -3.83 16.91 -9.22
N GLY A 581 -4.11 16.40 -8.03
CA GLY A 581 -5.01 17.06 -7.08
C GLY A 581 -4.46 18.41 -6.63
N GLY A 582 -5.36 19.36 -6.37
CA GLY A 582 -5.00 20.68 -5.87
C GLY A 582 -4.56 20.66 -4.40
N ALA A 583 -3.75 21.62 -3.99
CA ALA A 583 -3.37 21.74 -2.59
C ALA A 583 -4.58 22.06 -1.70
N GLY A 584 -4.61 21.48 -0.49
CA GLY A 584 -5.58 21.86 0.53
C GLY A 584 -5.42 23.31 0.97
N GLY A 585 -6.43 23.85 1.65
CA GLY A 585 -6.39 25.21 2.16
C GLY A 585 -5.29 25.40 3.19
N TRP A 586 -4.65 26.57 3.18
CA TRP A 586 -3.41 26.79 3.93
C TRP A 586 -3.51 26.45 5.42
N PHE A 587 -4.65 26.73 6.06
CA PHE A 587 -4.87 26.38 7.46
C PHE A 587 -5.55 25.02 7.61
N SER A 588 -6.69 24.81 6.94
CA SER A 588 -7.50 23.59 7.10
C SER A 588 -8.24 23.21 5.81
N GLY A 589 -8.45 21.91 5.67
CA GLY A 589 -9.13 21.26 4.55
C GLY A 589 -8.19 20.29 3.82
N ASN A 590 -8.75 19.18 3.35
CA ASN A 590 -7.95 18.15 2.68
C ASN A 590 -7.51 18.61 1.30
N ALA A 591 -6.37 18.08 0.85
CA ALA A 591 -5.98 18.27 -0.52
C ALA A 591 -6.88 17.49 -1.49
N GLY A 592 -6.87 17.91 -2.75
CA GLY A 592 -7.63 17.28 -3.81
C GLY A 592 -7.09 15.90 -4.17
N VAL A 593 -7.98 15.01 -4.60
CA VAL A 593 -7.60 13.71 -5.16
C VAL A 593 -7.00 13.87 -6.56
N GLY A 594 -6.09 13.00 -6.94
CA GLY A 594 -5.55 12.92 -8.30
C GLY A 594 -6.59 12.41 -9.30
N GLY A 595 -6.52 12.87 -10.54
CA GLY A 595 -7.40 12.42 -11.61
C GLY A 595 -7.05 11.00 -12.07
N ALA A 596 -8.04 10.26 -12.56
CA ALA A 596 -7.80 8.94 -13.15
C ALA A 596 -7.01 9.06 -14.48
N GLY A 597 -6.17 8.09 -14.78
CA GLY A 597 -5.48 7.99 -16.07
C GLY A 597 -6.43 7.59 -17.20
N GLY A 598 -6.22 8.14 -18.40
CA GLY A 598 -7.01 7.82 -19.59
C GLY A 598 -6.73 6.42 -20.12
N PRO A 599 -7.71 5.72 -20.71
CA PRO A 599 -7.50 4.39 -21.25
C PRO A 599 -6.78 4.43 -22.61
N ALA A 600 -5.88 3.48 -22.85
CA ALA A 600 -5.36 3.16 -24.17
C ALA A 600 -6.20 2.04 -24.81
N THR A 601 -7.12 2.43 -25.69
CA THR A 601 -8.14 1.54 -26.28
C THR A 601 -7.67 0.86 -27.58
N GLY A 602 -6.55 1.31 -28.14
CA GLY A 602 -5.93 0.69 -29.32
C GLY A 602 -5.23 -0.64 -29.03
N PHE A 603 -5.27 -1.57 -29.99
CA PHE A 603 -4.52 -2.82 -29.93
C PHE A 603 -3.04 -2.59 -30.32
N GLY A 604 -2.12 -2.86 -29.39
CA GLY A 604 -0.69 -2.91 -29.65
C GLY A 604 0.16 -3.05 -28.37
N PRO A 605 1.30 -3.77 -28.43
CA PRO A 605 2.09 -4.11 -27.24
C PRO A 605 2.80 -2.91 -26.60
N THR A 606 2.96 -1.80 -27.32
CA THR A 606 3.62 -0.58 -26.85
C THR A 606 2.65 0.43 -26.23
N LYS A 607 1.35 0.14 -26.21
CA LYS A 607 0.33 1.07 -25.71
C LYS A 607 0.25 1.04 -24.19
N ILE A 608 0.38 2.20 -23.58
CA ILE A 608 0.38 2.34 -22.13
C ILE A 608 -0.87 3.12 -21.74
N GLY A 609 -1.65 2.59 -20.80
CA GLY A 609 -2.72 3.36 -20.18
C GLY A 609 -2.15 4.56 -19.42
N GLY A 610 -2.87 5.66 -19.38
CA GLY A 610 -2.38 6.87 -18.70
C GLY A 610 -2.10 6.63 -17.22
N ALA A 611 -1.06 7.26 -16.67
CA ALA A 611 -0.84 7.21 -15.23
C ALA A 611 -1.96 7.97 -14.50
N GLY A 612 -2.31 7.53 -13.30
CA GLY A 612 -3.13 8.32 -12.41
C GLY A 612 -2.39 9.57 -11.95
N GLY A 613 -3.10 10.67 -11.77
CA GLY A 613 -2.53 11.91 -11.23
C GLY A 613 -2.17 11.76 -9.76
N SER A 614 -1.14 12.46 -9.30
CA SER A 614 -0.81 12.46 -7.87
C SER A 614 -1.88 13.20 -7.06
N GLY A 615 -2.08 12.80 -5.81
CA GLY A 615 -2.86 13.57 -4.85
C GLY A 615 -2.20 14.92 -4.54
N GLY A 616 -3.02 15.89 -4.16
CA GLY A 616 -2.54 17.20 -3.72
C GLY A 616 -1.89 17.16 -2.34
N VAL A 617 -1.07 18.16 -2.02
CA VAL A 617 -0.50 18.32 -0.68
C VAL A 617 -1.47 18.99 0.29
N GLY A 618 -1.57 18.48 1.51
CA GLY A 618 -2.37 19.09 2.57
C GLY A 618 -1.80 20.45 3.00
N GLY A 619 -2.67 21.39 3.36
CA GLY A 619 -2.25 22.60 4.09
C GLY A 619 -1.95 22.29 5.56
N LEU A 620 -1.70 23.28 6.41
CA LEU A 620 -1.15 23.12 7.77
C LEU A 620 -1.76 21.97 8.60
N LEU A 621 -3.09 21.85 8.61
CA LEU A 621 -3.85 20.81 9.32
C LEU A 621 -4.49 19.76 8.37
N GLY A 622 -4.33 19.91 7.06
CA GLY A 622 -5.03 19.09 6.06
C GLY A 622 -4.36 17.74 5.79
N ALA A 623 -5.17 16.73 5.49
CA ALA A 623 -4.67 15.47 4.96
C ALA A 623 -4.16 15.63 3.52
N GLY A 624 -3.24 14.76 3.13
CA GLY A 624 -2.83 14.63 1.74
C GLY A 624 -3.95 14.01 0.89
N GLY A 625 -3.99 14.36 -0.39
CA GLY A 625 -4.98 13.83 -1.33
C GLY A 625 -4.63 12.41 -1.77
N ALA A 626 -5.64 11.58 -2.06
CA ALA A 626 -5.39 10.28 -2.67
C ALA A 626 -4.87 10.43 -4.11
N GLY A 627 -3.99 9.54 -4.55
CA GLY A 627 -3.59 9.42 -5.94
C GLY A 627 -4.72 8.85 -6.81
N GLY A 628 -4.77 9.24 -8.07
CA GLY A 628 -5.75 8.73 -9.02
C GLY A 628 -5.43 7.31 -9.49
N ALA A 629 -6.46 6.55 -9.87
CA ALA A 629 -6.26 5.25 -10.49
C ALA A 629 -5.58 5.37 -11.87
N GLY A 630 -4.82 4.36 -12.26
CA GLY A 630 -4.24 4.27 -13.60
C GLY A 630 -5.29 4.01 -14.68
N GLY A 631 -4.91 4.24 -15.93
CA GLY A 631 -5.75 4.00 -17.11
C GLY A 631 -5.63 2.58 -17.65
N PHE A 632 -6.74 2.03 -18.13
CA PHE A 632 -6.80 0.69 -18.75
C PHE A 632 -5.97 0.61 -20.04
N SER A 633 -5.35 -0.54 -20.34
CA SER A 633 -4.73 -0.80 -21.66
C SER A 633 -5.18 -2.13 -22.27
N LEU A 634 -5.76 -2.07 -23.47
CA LEU A 634 -6.29 -3.24 -24.15
C LEU A 634 -5.21 -4.12 -24.81
N GLY A 635 -4.07 -3.53 -25.16
CA GLY A 635 -2.99 -4.21 -25.91
C GLY A 635 -1.61 -4.22 -25.26
N GLY A 636 -1.36 -3.36 -24.27
CA GLY A 636 -0.03 -3.19 -23.69
C GLY A 636 -0.06 -3.11 -22.17
N VAL A 637 0.62 -2.12 -21.58
CA VAL A 637 0.81 -2.02 -20.13
C VAL A 637 -0.29 -1.15 -19.50
N GLY A 638 -0.85 -1.59 -18.38
CA GLY A 638 -1.81 -0.80 -17.62
C GLY A 638 -1.15 0.46 -17.05
N GLY A 639 -1.90 1.55 -16.96
CA GLY A 639 -1.42 2.77 -16.33
C GLY A 639 -1.11 2.55 -14.85
N ALA A 640 -0.02 3.14 -14.38
CA ALA A 640 0.31 3.15 -12.96
C ALA A 640 -0.67 4.04 -12.19
N GLY A 641 -0.93 3.73 -10.94
CA GLY A 641 -1.64 4.62 -10.04
C GLY A 641 -0.80 5.84 -9.67
N GLY A 642 -1.46 6.95 -9.39
CA GLY A 642 -0.82 8.18 -8.94
C GLY A 642 -0.34 8.08 -7.50
N THR A 643 0.69 8.83 -7.14
CA THR A 643 1.15 8.86 -5.75
C THR A 643 0.18 9.62 -4.85
N GLY A 644 0.07 9.21 -3.59
CA GLY A 644 -0.62 9.96 -2.56
C GLY A 644 0.11 11.26 -2.22
N GLY A 645 -0.66 12.30 -1.91
CA GLY A 645 -0.11 13.59 -1.50
C GLY A 645 0.39 13.56 -0.06
N ALA A 646 1.39 14.37 0.25
CA ALA A 646 1.84 14.55 1.63
C ALA A 646 0.82 15.35 2.45
N SER A 647 0.73 15.10 3.75
CA SER A 647 -0.12 15.89 4.66
C SER A 647 0.55 17.19 5.11
N GLY A 648 -0.23 18.07 5.74
CA GLY A 648 0.24 19.28 6.40
C GLY A 648 1.27 19.04 7.50
N SER A 649 2.13 20.03 7.76
CA SER A 649 3.17 19.91 8.79
C SER A 649 2.63 19.69 10.22
N LEU A 650 1.40 20.14 10.51
CA LEU A 650 0.70 19.97 11.79
C LEU A 650 -0.55 19.06 11.67
N ALA A 651 -0.74 18.38 10.55
CA ALA A 651 -1.91 17.53 10.29
C ALA A 651 -2.11 16.44 11.35
N GLY A 652 -1.01 15.90 11.90
CA GLY A 652 -1.06 14.92 12.99
C GLY A 652 -1.72 15.40 14.27
N LEU A 653 -1.72 16.71 14.56
CA LEU A 653 -2.38 17.24 15.77
C LEU A 653 -3.91 17.09 15.69
N VAL A 654 -4.45 17.04 14.47
CA VAL A 654 -5.88 16.82 14.21
C VAL A 654 -6.13 15.41 13.64
N GLY A 655 -5.17 14.49 13.76
CA GLY A 655 -5.33 13.10 13.34
C GLY A 655 -5.43 12.90 11.83
N ALA A 656 -4.93 13.84 11.02
CA ALA A 656 -4.84 13.71 9.57
C ALA A 656 -3.49 13.10 9.15
N GLY A 657 -3.48 12.40 8.02
CA GLY A 657 -2.32 11.66 7.52
C GLY A 657 -2.02 11.93 6.05
N GLY A 658 -0.99 11.26 5.54
CA GLY A 658 -0.68 11.26 4.11
C GLY A 658 -1.80 10.63 3.28
N GLY A 659 -1.94 11.04 2.03
CA GLY A 659 -2.94 10.47 1.12
C GLY A 659 -2.51 9.10 0.61
N ASN A 660 -3.45 8.24 0.24
CA ASN A 660 -3.13 6.92 -0.29
C ASN A 660 -2.69 6.99 -1.75
N GLY A 661 -1.86 6.05 -2.18
CA GLY A 661 -1.54 5.85 -3.58
C GLY A 661 -2.74 5.30 -4.35
N GLY A 662 -2.86 5.70 -5.61
CA GLY A 662 -3.88 5.21 -6.52
C GLY A 662 -3.59 3.79 -7.00
N ASN A 663 -4.63 3.09 -7.44
CA ASN A 663 -4.49 1.71 -7.92
C ASN A 663 -3.96 1.66 -9.36
N GLY A 664 -3.15 0.64 -9.66
CA GLY A 664 -2.72 0.31 -11.00
C GLY A 664 -3.83 -0.36 -11.81
N ALA A 665 -3.86 -0.10 -13.11
CA ALA A 665 -4.92 -0.56 -13.98
C ALA A 665 -4.64 -1.91 -14.64
N PHE A 666 -5.66 -2.49 -15.28
CA PHE A 666 -5.46 -3.64 -16.15
C PHE A 666 -4.58 -3.28 -17.36
N GLY A 667 -3.67 -4.19 -17.72
CA GLY A 667 -2.95 -4.16 -18.98
C GLY A 667 -2.80 -5.55 -19.59
N HIS A 668 -3.04 -5.70 -20.88
CA HIS A 668 -2.90 -7.00 -21.53
C HIS A 668 -1.50 -7.61 -21.34
N ALA A 669 -0.42 -6.83 -21.45
CA ALA A 669 0.93 -7.33 -21.17
C ALA A 669 1.18 -7.38 -19.65
N THR A 670 1.34 -6.22 -19.03
CA THR A 670 1.61 -6.09 -17.59
C THR A 670 0.57 -5.19 -16.97
N GLY A 671 0.07 -5.54 -15.79
CA GLY A 671 -0.77 -4.64 -15.00
C GLY A 671 0.00 -3.39 -14.58
N GLY A 672 -0.69 -2.28 -14.41
CA GLY A 672 -0.07 -1.04 -13.92
C GLY A 672 0.39 -1.19 -12.48
N ALA A 673 1.48 -0.54 -12.09
CA ALA A 673 1.90 -0.50 -10.69
C ALA A 673 0.93 0.34 -9.85
N GLY A 674 0.77 0.01 -8.58
CA GLY A 674 0.13 0.89 -7.61
C GLY A 674 1.00 2.12 -7.32
N GLY A 675 0.37 3.25 -7.04
CA GLY A 675 1.07 4.47 -6.64
C GLY A 675 1.57 4.38 -5.20
N ALA A 676 2.64 5.09 -4.89
CA ALA A 676 3.13 5.15 -3.50
C ALA A 676 2.18 5.98 -2.62
N GLY A 677 2.10 5.65 -1.34
CA GLY A 677 1.43 6.46 -0.32
C GLY A 677 2.18 7.77 -0.02
N GLY A 678 1.44 8.78 0.41
CA GLY A 678 1.98 10.07 0.82
C GLY A 678 2.51 10.05 2.25
N ASN A 679 3.56 10.81 2.52
CA ASN A 679 4.11 10.93 3.87
C ASN A 679 3.23 11.83 4.77
N ALA A 680 3.24 11.54 6.06
CA ALA A 680 2.64 12.40 7.07
C ALA A 680 3.53 13.64 7.38
N GLY A 681 2.96 14.55 8.18
CA GLY A 681 3.52 15.86 8.49
C GLY A 681 4.69 15.85 9.47
N LEU A 682 5.21 17.04 9.78
CA LEU A 682 6.37 17.19 10.67
C LEU A 682 6.11 16.68 12.09
N VAL A 683 4.95 16.98 12.69
CA VAL A 683 4.71 16.64 14.10
C VAL A 683 4.21 15.21 14.26
N GLY A 684 3.23 14.80 13.45
CA GLY A 684 2.74 13.43 13.49
C GLY A 684 1.68 13.13 12.44
N GLY A 685 1.00 12.01 12.63
CA GLY A 685 -0.05 11.50 11.75
C GLY A 685 0.41 10.25 10.99
N PRO A 686 -0.51 9.42 10.49
CA PRO A 686 -0.13 8.21 9.80
C PRO A 686 0.32 8.50 8.36
N GLY A 687 1.22 7.67 7.87
CA GLY A 687 1.55 7.63 6.44
C GLY A 687 0.39 7.06 5.63
N GLY A 688 0.27 7.50 4.37
CA GLY A 688 -0.73 6.97 3.45
C GLY A 688 -0.41 5.56 2.99
N ALA A 689 -1.42 4.76 2.68
CA ALA A 689 -1.22 3.43 2.13
C ALA A 689 -0.76 3.48 0.67
N GLY A 690 0.01 2.47 0.26
CA GLY A 690 0.34 2.25 -1.14
C GLY A 690 -0.84 1.67 -1.92
N GLY A 691 -0.92 2.01 -3.21
CA GLY A 691 -1.96 1.53 -4.10
C GLY A 691 -1.77 0.08 -4.50
N THR A 692 -2.85 -0.60 -4.90
CA THR A 692 -2.79 -1.98 -5.37
C THR A 692 -2.24 -2.05 -6.80
N GLY A 693 -1.45 -3.07 -7.12
CA GLY A 693 -1.03 -3.37 -8.48
C GLY A 693 -2.17 -3.93 -9.34
N GLY A 694 -2.14 -3.59 -10.63
CA GLY A 694 -3.15 -3.98 -11.60
C GLY A 694 -3.01 -5.41 -12.12
N VAL A 695 -4.06 -5.90 -12.77
CA VAL A 695 -4.09 -7.22 -13.42
C VAL A 695 -3.38 -7.16 -14.78
N GLY A 696 -2.56 -8.14 -15.11
CA GLY A 696 -2.06 -8.34 -16.47
C GLY A 696 -2.11 -9.78 -16.96
N VAL A 697 -2.25 -9.95 -18.28
CA VAL A 697 -2.32 -11.31 -18.87
C VAL A 697 -0.97 -12.00 -18.79
N VAL A 698 0.13 -11.25 -18.91
CA VAL A 698 1.48 -11.76 -18.63
C VAL A 698 1.81 -11.54 -17.16
N ASN A 699 2.14 -10.31 -16.75
CA ASN A 699 2.59 -10.03 -15.39
C ASN A 699 1.63 -9.13 -14.63
N GLY A 700 1.52 -9.35 -13.32
CA GLY A 700 0.84 -8.42 -12.43
C GLY A 700 1.67 -7.16 -12.22
N GLY A 701 0.98 -6.03 -12.01
CA GLY A 701 1.65 -4.79 -11.61
C GLY A 701 2.11 -4.86 -10.15
N HIS A 702 3.19 -4.18 -9.81
CA HIS A 702 3.66 -4.11 -8.41
C HIS A 702 2.70 -3.30 -7.54
N GLY A 703 2.58 -3.64 -6.26
CA GLY A 703 1.96 -2.77 -5.27
C GLY A 703 2.83 -1.53 -5.04
N GLY A 704 2.20 -0.41 -4.67
CA GLY A 704 2.92 0.81 -4.31
C GLY A 704 3.45 0.75 -2.88
N ASP A 705 4.60 1.37 -2.63
CA ASP A 705 5.12 1.51 -1.26
C ASP A 705 4.24 2.44 -0.43
N ALA A 706 4.23 2.25 0.87
CA ALA A 706 3.51 3.13 1.75
C ALA A 706 4.27 4.43 2.05
N GLY A 707 3.54 5.44 2.50
CA GLY A 707 4.12 6.65 3.07
C GLY A 707 4.58 6.44 4.51
N ASN A 708 5.58 7.22 4.91
CA ASN A 708 6.08 7.25 6.28
C ASN A 708 5.17 8.09 7.19
N ALA A 709 5.16 7.75 8.48
CA ALA A 709 4.53 8.54 9.51
C ALA A 709 5.23 9.89 9.73
N GLY A 710 4.61 10.75 10.53
CA GLY A 710 5.23 12.02 10.94
C GLY A 710 6.39 11.82 11.92
N LEU A 711 7.22 12.86 12.10
CA LEU A 711 8.51 12.71 12.81
C LEU A 711 8.38 12.21 14.25
N LEU A 712 7.39 12.70 15.02
CA LEU A 712 7.28 12.37 16.45
C LEU A 712 6.27 11.26 16.73
N PHE A 713 5.08 11.33 16.12
CA PHE A 713 3.98 10.39 16.37
C PHE A 713 3.36 9.90 15.07
N GLY A 714 2.78 8.70 15.08
CA GLY A 714 1.96 8.18 13.99
C GLY A 714 2.46 6.85 13.45
N SER A 715 1.53 6.07 12.91
CA SER A 715 1.86 4.79 12.31
C SER A 715 2.30 4.91 10.86
N GLY A 716 3.27 4.11 10.44
CA GLY A 716 3.63 4.02 9.03
C GLY A 716 2.45 3.51 8.18
N GLY A 717 2.42 3.87 6.91
CA GLY A 717 1.36 3.44 6.00
C GLY A 717 1.45 1.95 5.64
N LEU A 718 0.35 1.40 5.10
CA LEU A 718 0.28 0.03 4.63
C LEU A 718 0.88 -0.12 3.23
N GLY A 719 1.73 -1.13 3.02
CA GLY A 719 2.24 -1.44 1.69
C GLY A 719 1.13 -1.94 0.76
N GLY A 720 1.16 -1.53 -0.51
CA GLY A 720 0.14 -1.89 -1.50
C GLY A 720 0.21 -3.35 -1.91
N THR A 721 -0.93 -3.98 -2.20
CA THR A 721 -0.98 -5.38 -2.65
C THR A 721 -0.45 -5.51 -4.08
N GLY A 722 0.30 -6.56 -4.36
CA GLY A 722 0.73 -6.91 -5.72
C GLY A 722 -0.43 -7.34 -6.63
N GLY A 723 -0.31 -7.05 -7.91
CA GLY A 723 -1.32 -7.35 -8.93
C GLY A 723 -1.28 -8.78 -9.46
N VAL A 724 -2.34 -9.18 -10.15
CA VAL A 724 -2.51 -10.53 -10.72
C VAL A 724 -1.79 -10.65 -12.06
N GLY A 725 -0.88 -11.62 -12.20
CA GLY A 725 -0.34 -12.04 -13.50
C GLY A 725 -0.99 -13.36 -13.93
N VAL A 726 -1.85 -13.34 -14.94
CA VAL A 726 -2.66 -14.52 -15.33
C VAL A 726 -1.80 -15.66 -15.91
N GLY A 727 -0.83 -15.35 -16.76
CA GLY A 727 0.05 -16.33 -17.41
C GLY A 727 1.51 -16.27 -16.97
N GLY A 728 1.92 -15.19 -16.30
CA GLY A 728 3.29 -14.90 -15.88
C GLY A 728 3.39 -14.72 -14.36
N LYS A 729 4.15 -13.73 -13.90
CA LYS A 729 4.43 -13.54 -12.47
C LYS A 729 3.41 -12.62 -11.83
N GLY A 730 3.06 -12.92 -10.59
CA GLY A 730 2.34 -11.98 -9.74
C GLY A 730 3.21 -10.76 -9.45
N GLY A 731 2.57 -9.60 -9.32
CA GLY A 731 3.28 -8.39 -8.91
C GLY A 731 3.79 -8.53 -7.48
N ALA A 732 5.02 -8.08 -7.22
CA ALA A 732 5.49 -7.91 -5.84
C ALA A 732 4.65 -6.86 -5.13
N ALA A 733 4.51 -6.99 -3.82
CA ALA A 733 3.82 -5.99 -3.01
C ALA A 733 4.74 -4.81 -2.65
N GLY A 734 4.15 -3.71 -2.22
CA GLY A 734 4.88 -2.56 -1.70
C GLY A 734 5.29 -2.71 -0.25
N HIS A 735 6.33 -1.97 0.14
CA HIS A 735 6.86 -1.95 1.50
C HIS A 735 5.97 -1.13 2.44
N GLY A 736 5.94 -1.52 3.71
CA GLY A 736 5.28 -0.76 4.77
C GLY A 736 6.08 0.48 5.17
N GLY A 737 5.38 1.53 5.59
CA GLY A 737 6.00 2.81 5.95
C GLY A 737 6.66 2.77 7.32
N ASP A 738 7.67 3.61 7.52
CA ASP A 738 8.32 3.78 8.82
C ASP A 738 7.42 4.54 9.80
N ALA A 739 7.58 4.23 11.09
CA ALA A 739 6.84 4.87 12.18
C ALA A 739 7.48 6.19 12.64
N GLY A 740 6.70 7.00 13.36
CA GLY A 740 7.23 8.15 14.08
C GLY A 740 8.19 7.77 15.22
N LEU A 741 8.87 8.77 15.79
CA LEU A 741 9.90 8.55 16.79
C LEU A 741 9.37 7.96 18.11
N LEU A 742 8.19 8.34 18.57
CA LEU A 742 7.69 8.07 19.93
C LEU A 742 6.34 7.35 19.90
N PHE A 743 6.23 6.25 20.65
CA PHE A 743 5.00 5.45 20.84
C PHE A 743 4.26 5.14 19.53
N SER A 744 5.04 4.80 18.50
CA SER A 744 4.58 4.67 17.12
C SER A 744 4.98 3.31 16.56
N SER A 745 4.05 2.68 15.86
CA SER A 745 4.25 1.37 15.23
C SER A 745 4.38 1.52 13.72
N ALA A 746 5.26 0.74 13.12
CA ALA A 746 5.47 0.84 11.68
C ALA A 746 4.37 0.13 10.90
N GLY A 747 4.26 0.49 9.63
CA GLY A 747 3.28 -0.09 8.73
C GLY A 747 3.69 -1.50 8.28
N PRO A 748 2.76 -2.47 8.19
CA PRO A 748 3.04 -3.75 7.55
C PRO A 748 3.23 -3.61 6.03
N GLY A 749 3.97 -4.55 5.46
CA GLY A 749 4.14 -4.69 4.02
C GLY A 749 2.91 -5.29 3.34
N GLY A 750 2.78 -5.04 2.03
CA GLY A 750 1.66 -5.54 1.24
C GLY A 750 1.74 -7.03 0.94
N THR A 751 0.61 -7.65 0.57
CA THR A 751 0.58 -9.04 0.08
C THR A 751 1.00 -9.14 -1.37
N GLY A 752 1.83 -10.13 -1.73
CA GLY A 752 2.20 -10.41 -3.11
C GLY A 752 1.02 -10.86 -3.97
N GLY A 753 1.06 -10.56 -5.26
CA GLY A 753 -0.02 -10.87 -6.19
C GLY A 753 -0.03 -12.33 -6.66
N PHE A 754 -1.19 -12.79 -7.16
CA PHE A 754 -1.30 -14.10 -7.82
C PHE A 754 -0.45 -14.15 -9.09
N GLY A 755 0.26 -15.27 -9.31
CA GLY A 755 0.97 -15.55 -10.55
C GLY A 755 0.59 -16.86 -11.22
N GLY A 756 0.32 -16.80 -12.52
CA GLY A 756 0.16 -17.95 -13.41
C GLY A 756 1.42 -18.80 -13.57
N SER A 757 2.55 -18.34 -13.06
CA SER A 757 3.80 -19.09 -12.90
C SER A 757 4.35 -18.96 -11.48
N THR A 758 4.87 -17.79 -11.11
CA THR A 758 5.39 -17.50 -9.78
C THR A 758 4.55 -16.43 -9.09
N GLY A 759 4.16 -16.66 -7.84
CA GLY A 759 3.50 -15.65 -7.03
C GLY A 759 4.41 -14.46 -6.77
N GLY A 760 3.81 -13.28 -6.58
CA GLY A 760 4.55 -12.08 -6.24
C GLY A 760 5.14 -12.17 -4.82
N ALA A 761 6.30 -11.57 -4.59
CA ALA A 761 6.84 -11.46 -3.24
C ALA A 761 5.98 -10.54 -2.36
N GLY A 762 5.90 -10.85 -1.07
CA GLY A 762 5.35 -9.95 -0.06
C GLY A 762 6.28 -8.77 0.20
N GLY A 763 5.70 -7.62 0.57
CA GLY A 763 6.47 -6.43 0.91
C GLY A 763 7.06 -6.53 2.32
N SER A 764 8.21 -5.90 2.56
CA SER A 764 8.74 -5.82 3.93
C SER A 764 7.91 -4.90 4.81
N GLY A 765 7.89 -5.15 6.11
CA GLY A 765 7.36 -4.21 7.09
C GLY A 765 8.29 -3.00 7.27
N GLY A 766 7.72 -1.87 7.68
CA GLY A 766 8.47 -0.66 7.99
C GLY A 766 9.16 -0.72 9.36
N ASN A 767 10.06 0.22 9.63
CA ASN A 767 10.82 0.28 10.87
C ASN A 767 10.18 1.19 11.92
N ALA A 768 10.31 0.83 13.19
CA ALA A 768 9.85 1.67 14.29
C ALA A 768 10.92 2.69 14.74
N GLY A 769 10.47 3.73 15.45
CA GLY A 769 11.33 4.78 16.00
C GLY A 769 12.09 4.39 17.28
N GLN A 770 11.85 5.10 18.38
CA GLN A 770 12.43 4.81 19.70
C GLN A 770 11.59 3.83 20.50
N LEU A 771 10.27 4.01 20.46
CA LEU A 771 9.29 3.22 21.22
C LEU A 771 8.23 2.70 20.25
N GLY A 772 8.15 1.39 20.06
CA GLY A 772 7.12 0.80 19.20
C GLY A 772 7.54 -0.49 18.50
N CYS A 773 6.61 -1.05 17.74
CA CYS A 773 6.76 -2.35 17.07
C CYS A 773 7.12 -2.15 15.60
N GLY A 774 8.03 -2.97 15.10
CA GLY A 774 8.31 -3.05 13.66
C GLY A 774 7.11 -3.57 12.88
N GLY A 775 7.04 -3.25 11.60
CA GLY A 775 5.94 -3.63 10.72
C GLY A 775 5.99 -5.12 10.40
N ILE A 776 4.84 -5.76 10.30
CA ILE A 776 4.75 -7.16 9.87
C ILE A 776 5.08 -7.25 8.37
N GLY A 777 5.89 -8.23 7.98
CA GLY A 777 6.15 -8.55 6.58
C GLY A 777 4.88 -9.08 5.88
N GLY A 778 4.67 -8.67 4.64
CA GLY A 778 3.54 -9.10 3.85
C GLY A 778 3.66 -10.55 3.38
N ALA A 779 2.54 -11.24 3.22
CA ALA A 779 2.53 -12.60 2.70
C ALA A 779 2.91 -12.65 1.21
N GLY A 780 3.61 -13.72 0.80
CA GLY A 780 3.84 -14.03 -0.60
C GLY A 780 2.54 -14.41 -1.32
N GLY A 781 2.45 -14.08 -2.60
CA GLY A 781 1.31 -14.43 -3.44
C GLY A 781 1.29 -15.89 -3.85
N PHE A 782 0.11 -16.42 -4.16
CA PHE A 782 -0.01 -17.76 -4.75
C PHE A 782 0.62 -17.80 -6.14
N GLY A 783 1.40 -18.84 -6.43
CA GLY A 783 1.86 -19.14 -7.78
C GLY A 783 1.40 -20.50 -8.24
N THR A 784 1.09 -20.70 -9.51
CA THR A 784 0.77 -22.06 -9.99
C THR A 784 1.99 -22.98 -9.90
N ILE A 785 3.19 -22.48 -10.21
CA ILE A 785 4.46 -23.21 -10.13
C ILE A 785 5.13 -22.92 -8.79
N THR A 786 5.56 -21.68 -8.57
CA THR A 786 6.33 -21.31 -7.37
C THR A 786 5.58 -20.26 -6.57
N GLY A 787 5.41 -20.48 -5.26
CA GLY A 787 4.86 -19.47 -4.38
C GLY A 787 5.77 -18.24 -4.30
N GLY A 788 5.18 -17.07 -4.07
CA GLY A 788 5.96 -15.87 -3.77
C GLY A 788 6.61 -15.97 -2.40
N THR A 789 7.78 -15.37 -2.20
CA THR A 789 8.40 -15.31 -0.87
C THR A 789 7.62 -14.35 0.04
N GLY A 790 7.60 -14.63 1.33
CA GLY A 790 7.15 -13.68 2.34
C GLY A 790 8.09 -12.49 2.47
N GLY A 791 7.55 -11.33 2.84
CA GLY A 791 8.33 -10.14 3.13
C GLY A 791 8.97 -10.21 4.51
N THR A 792 10.09 -9.51 4.70
CA THR A 792 10.75 -9.44 6.02
C THR A 792 9.97 -8.55 6.99
N GLY A 793 10.07 -8.86 8.27
CA GLY A 793 9.59 -8.00 9.35
C GLY A 793 10.48 -6.78 9.56
N GLY A 794 9.87 -5.67 9.94
CA GLY A 794 10.58 -4.42 10.20
C GLY A 794 11.27 -4.39 11.57
N THR A 795 12.26 -3.52 11.72
CA THR A 795 13.01 -3.41 12.99
C THR A 795 12.19 -2.75 14.10
N ALA A 796 12.42 -3.19 15.33
CA ALA A 796 11.75 -2.67 16.51
C ALA A 796 12.24 -1.26 16.91
N GLY A 797 11.51 -0.64 17.85
CA GLY A 797 11.94 0.59 18.48
C GLY A 797 13.32 0.46 19.15
N ARG A 798 14.16 1.50 19.00
CA ARG A 798 15.55 1.49 19.48
C ARG A 798 15.69 1.30 20.99
N LEU A 799 14.72 1.78 21.78
CA LEU A 799 14.73 1.70 23.25
C LEU A 799 13.84 0.56 23.75
N VAL A 800 12.55 0.58 23.40
CA VAL A 800 11.60 -0.47 23.72
C VAL A 800 10.77 -0.79 22.48
N GLY A 801 10.72 -2.06 22.09
CA GLY A 801 9.92 -2.46 20.94
C GLY A 801 10.01 -3.95 20.65
N VAL A 802 9.08 -4.49 19.88
CA VAL A 802 9.20 -5.84 19.31
C VAL A 802 9.43 -5.73 17.81
N GLY A 803 10.29 -6.60 17.29
CA GLY A 803 10.54 -6.68 15.86
C GLY A 803 9.31 -7.21 15.13
N GLY A 804 9.05 -6.74 13.93
CA GLY A 804 7.91 -7.21 13.15
C GLY A 804 8.05 -8.68 12.78
N ALA A 805 6.95 -9.44 12.76
CA ALA A 805 6.99 -10.80 12.23
C ALA A 805 7.25 -10.81 10.73
N GLY A 806 7.96 -11.82 10.23
CA GLY A 806 8.10 -12.09 8.80
C GLY A 806 6.79 -12.58 8.18
N GLY A 807 6.60 -12.27 6.91
CA GLY A 807 5.43 -12.69 6.14
C GLY A 807 5.49 -14.18 5.76
N ALA A 808 4.34 -14.82 5.67
CA ALA A 808 4.27 -16.20 5.20
C ALA A 808 4.64 -16.29 3.70
N GLY A 809 5.29 -17.38 3.30
CA GLY A 809 5.46 -17.74 1.91
C GLY A 809 4.12 -18.07 1.23
N GLY A 810 4.03 -17.80 -0.06
CA GLY A 810 2.86 -18.08 -0.86
C GLY A 810 2.72 -19.57 -1.18
N ASP A 811 1.48 -20.05 -1.23
CA ASP A 811 1.20 -21.42 -1.63
C ASP A 811 1.40 -21.63 -3.14
N SER A 812 1.55 -22.88 -3.57
CA SER A 812 1.57 -23.26 -4.99
C SER A 812 1.13 -24.69 -5.26
N THR A 813 1.07 -25.06 -6.54
CA THR A 813 0.86 -26.46 -6.93
C THR A 813 2.15 -27.25 -7.10
N THR A 814 3.34 -26.63 -6.95
CA THR A 814 4.63 -27.34 -7.05
C THR A 814 5.58 -26.99 -5.89
N THR A 815 6.12 -25.76 -5.86
CA THR A 815 7.05 -25.31 -4.81
C THR A 815 6.47 -24.15 -4.03
N GLY A 816 6.22 -24.33 -2.74
CA GLY A 816 5.82 -23.24 -1.86
C GLY A 816 6.89 -22.15 -1.79
N GLY A 817 6.49 -20.91 -1.55
CA GLY A 817 7.43 -19.81 -1.35
C GLY A 817 8.07 -19.88 0.05
N ASP A 818 9.25 -19.29 0.20
CA ASP A 818 9.90 -19.18 1.50
C ASP A 818 9.19 -18.14 2.37
N GLY A 819 9.17 -18.38 3.68
CA GLY A 819 8.75 -17.37 4.66
C GLY A 819 9.80 -16.26 4.80
N GLY A 820 9.35 -15.05 5.09
CA GLY A 820 10.24 -13.91 5.32
C GLY A 820 10.86 -13.94 6.72
N ASP A 821 12.03 -13.33 6.89
CA ASP A 821 12.68 -13.25 8.19
C ASP A 821 11.95 -12.28 9.14
N GLY A 822 12.03 -12.56 10.44
CA GLY A 822 11.55 -11.67 11.49
C GLY A 822 12.48 -10.46 11.70
N GLY A 823 11.90 -9.34 12.08
CA GLY A 823 12.64 -8.11 12.36
C GLY A 823 13.39 -8.16 13.70
N ASN A 824 14.52 -7.47 13.78
CA ASN A 824 15.33 -7.43 15.00
C ASN A 824 14.81 -6.41 16.02
N ALA A 825 14.99 -6.73 17.30
CA ALA A 825 14.94 -5.75 18.38
C ALA A 825 16.31 -5.10 18.62
N VAL A 826 16.34 -4.02 19.43
CA VAL A 826 17.57 -3.24 19.66
C VAL A 826 18.02 -3.31 21.12
N LEU A 827 17.32 -2.65 22.06
CA LEU A 827 17.74 -2.59 23.47
C LEU A 827 16.85 -3.45 24.38
N ILE A 828 15.57 -3.12 24.48
CA ILE A 828 14.56 -3.91 25.21
C ILE A 828 13.49 -4.33 24.21
N GLY A 829 13.28 -5.63 24.02
CA GLY A 829 12.44 -6.10 22.95
C GLY A 829 12.63 -7.55 22.55
N ASN A 830 11.58 -8.20 22.07
CA ASN A 830 11.74 -9.48 21.38
C ASN A 830 12.01 -9.23 19.90
N GLY A 831 12.83 -10.06 19.28
CA GLY A 831 12.85 -10.15 17.83
C GLY A 831 11.54 -10.72 17.31
N GLY A 832 11.15 -10.36 16.10
CA GLY A 832 9.93 -10.86 15.46
C GLY A 832 10.09 -12.32 15.04
N ASN A 833 8.99 -13.08 14.97
CA ASN A 833 9.04 -14.44 14.44
C ASN A 833 9.33 -14.42 12.93
N GLY A 834 10.03 -15.44 12.45
CA GLY A 834 10.09 -15.75 11.04
C GLY A 834 8.73 -16.17 10.49
N GLY A 835 8.52 -15.89 9.21
CA GLY A 835 7.34 -16.24 8.47
C GLY A 835 7.30 -17.73 8.16
N ASN A 836 6.11 -18.31 8.16
CA ASN A 836 5.91 -19.70 7.78
C ASN A 836 6.18 -19.92 6.28
N ALA A 837 6.61 -21.12 5.91
CA ALA A 837 6.73 -21.54 4.52
C ALA A 837 5.35 -21.61 3.84
N GLY A 838 5.35 -21.36 2.53
CA GLY A 838 4.23 -21.66 1.66
C GLY A 838 4.09 -23.16 1.44
N THR A 839 2.84 -23.61 1.25
CA THR A 839 2.53 -25.01 1.00
C THR A 839 2.59 -25.36 -0.48
N GLY A 840 3.00 -26.59 -0.76
CA GLY A 840 3.10 -27.19 -2.10
C GLY A 840 3.73 -28.58 -2.00
N PRO A 841 3.74 -29.40 -3.07
CA PRO A 841 4.46 -30.68 -3.09
C PRO A 841 5.90 -30.62 -2.57
N THR A 842 6.61 -29.53 -2.86
CA THR A 842 7.82 -29.15 -2.14
C THR A 842 7.52 -27.89 -1.33
N THR A 843 7.61 -27.98 -0.01
CA THR A 843 7.41 -26.83 0.88
C THR A 843 8.56 -25.84 0.74
N GLY A 844 8.26 -24.55 0.91
CA GLY A 844 9.32 -23.55 1.06
C GLY A 844 10.08 -23.72 2.38
N ALA A 845 11.10 -22.89 2.60
CA ALA A 845 11.75 -22.75 3.90
C ALA A 845 10.94 -21.82 4.81
N GLY A 846 10.98 -22.08 6.12
CA GLY A 846 10.55 -21.09 7.11
C GLY A 846 11.58 -19.95 7.19
N GLY A 847 11.11 -18.72 7.41
CA GLY A 847 11.99 -17.58 7.64
C GLY A 847 12.67 -17.66 9.00
N THR A 848 13.80 -17.00 9.16
CA THR A 848 14.52 -16.96 10.44
C THR A 848 13.85 -16.01 11.43
N GLY A 849 13.90 -16.35 12.72
CA GLY A 849 13.48 -15.46 13.79
C GLY A 849 14.46 -14.30 13.98
N GLY A 850 13.93 -13.10 14.23
CA GLY A 850 14.74 -11.91 14.50
C GLY A 850 15.43 -11.98 15.87
N THR A 851 16.49 -11.20 16.05
CA THR A 851 17.24 -11.15 17.31
C THR A 851 16.53 -10.33 18.39
N GLY A 852 16.62 -10.79 19.64
CA GLY A 852 16.13 -10.06 20.81
C GLY A 852 17.02 -8.88 21.20
N GLY A 853 16.48 -7.97 22.01
CA GLY A 853 17.18 -6.78 22.46
C GLY A 853 18.37 -7.10 23.37
N ASN A 854 19.44 -6.29 23.24
CA ASN A 854 20.72 -6.51 23.92
C ASN A 854 20.64 -6.49 25.46
N LEU A 855 19.62 -5.85 26.05
CA LEU A 855 19.44 -5.76 27.50
C LEU A 855 18.38 -6.72 28.02
N LEU A 856 17.23 -6.80 27.34
CA LEU A 856 16.11 -7.67 27.72
C LEU A 856 15.32 -8.03 26.47
N GLY A 857 15.17 -9.32 26.19
CA GLY A 857 14.47 -9.77 24.99
C GLY A 857 14.73 -11.23 24.67
N VAL A 858 13.80 -11.88 23.98
CA VAL A 858 14.05 -13.17 23.33
C VAL A 858 14.16 -13.01 21.83
N ASN A 859 14.89 -13.91 21.18
CA ASN A 859 14.82 -14.06 19.74
C ASN A 859 13.41 -14.53 19.34
N GLY A 860 13.00 -14.17 18.13
CA GLY A 860 11.78 -14.70 17.53
C GLY A 860 11.92 -16.20 17.23
N PHE A 861 10.79 -16.87 17.04
CA PHE A 861 10.79 -18.23 16.54
C PHE A 861 11.06 -18.24 15.04
N ASP A 862 11.78 -19.26 14.57
CA ASP A 862 11.84 -19.56 13.14
C ASP A 862 10.46 -19.96 12.61
N GLY A 863 10.24 -19.71 11.34
CA GLY A 863 9.05 -20.11 10.61
C GLY A 863 8.92 -21.62 10.51
N LEU A 864 7.66 -22.09 10.46
CA LEU A 864 7.34 -23.49 10.30
C LEU A 864 7.29 -23.87 8.81
N THR A 865 7.61 -25.13 8.50
CA THR A 865 7.59 -25.74 7.15
C THR A 865 6.42 -26.67 6.93
#